data_AF-A0A4R8C433-F1
#
_entry.id   AF-A0A4R8C433-F1
#
_cell.length_a   1.000
_cell.length_b   1.000
_cell.length_c   1.000
_cell.angle_alpha   90.00
_cell.angle_beta   90.00
_cell.angle_gamma   90.00
#
_symmetry.space_group_name_H-M   'P 1'
#
loop_
_entity.id
_entity.type
_entity.pdbx_description
1 polymer ?
#
loop_
_entity_poly.entity_id
_entity_poly.type
_entity_poly.pdbx_seq_one_letter_code
_entity_poly.pdbx_strand_id
1 'polypeptide(L)'
;MALKKSDLYSSLWKSCDELRGGMDASQYKDYILTLLFVKYVSDKAKADSDSLIDVPNGGSFEDMLAAKGDKEIGDRLNKIIAKLAEANGLRNVIDLADFNDEEKLGKGKEMQDRLSKLVTIFNDLDFRGSRAEGDDLLGDAYEYLMRHFATESGKSKGQFYTPAEVSRILAKVVGINKTTRQDQTVYDPTCGSGSLLLKVAAEAPRGITIYGQEKDNATWALSKMNMILHGSEDAEIEKGDTITSPQFTKGSELRTFDFAVANPPFSVKSWSNGLENEFGRFEYGRPPEKNGDYAFLLHILKSLKSTGKAAVILPHGVLFRGNAEATIRQRLLKQGFIKGIIGLPANLFYGTGIPACIVVLDKENAQARTGVFMIDASKGLMKDGNKNRLRSQDIHKIVDVFNKQTEIDRYSRMVPLAEVADPKNDYNLNIPRYIDSSEPEDIQDLHAHLHGGIPDRDLDALSGYWEAFPQLRGQLFKVNRPDYSDLTLDVSEVQQSILDSPEFQKFAAEVRGLTTEWFDAHRDQLASIDADTQPNELIASISDDLLARFKPVPLLDEYDVYEQLMTYWHAIMHDDVFLIMNEGWLGAAKPRLTIEDKDRKLSETPDLVVGTGRNSQKYKMDLIPPDLIVKRYFAAEQNKLDQLSTAAIDASGAVEEYVEEHAVEDGLLVGAMDEEKISKALVTSRLRVAKREGSDPDEVEALEHLVKLYEVEQSAKKAVKQAQAAIDLAALKKYGDLMESDVRTLVLDDKWHATFAGRVGAEVNGLTLALVARIQELGSRYSATVEELEATLRETGVRVDSLLDKLGVRTR
;
A
#
# COMPACT_ATOMS: atom_id res chain seq x y z
N MET A 1 -4.08 26.35 8.76
CA MET A 1 -3.84 25.61 7.51
C MET A 1 -4.40 24.23 7.75
N ALA A 2 -5.19 23.67 6.84
CA ALA A 2 -5.64 22.29 6.98
C ALA A 2 -4.40 21.39 6.99
N LEU A 3 -4.21 20.61 8.05
CA LEU A 3 -3.07 19.69 8.18
C LEU A 3 -3.26 18.54 7.20
N LYS A 4 -2.33 18.37 6.25
CA LYS A 4 -2.28 17.16 5.43
C LYS A 4 -1.91 15.96 6.31
N LYS A 5 -2.41 14.76 5.97
CA LYS A 5 -2.04 13.51 6.66
C LYS A 5 -0.51 13.33 6.75
N SER A 6 0.21 13.63 5.66
CA SER A 6 1.67 13.56 5.60
C SER A 6 2.37 14.48 6.60
N ASP A 7 1.86 15.70 6.77
CA ASP A 7 2.48 16.72 7.62
C ASP A 7 2.23 16.44 9.10
N LEU A 8 1.02 15.93 9.42
CA LEU A 8 0.66 15.44 10.74
C LEU A 8 1.56 14.27 11.15
N TYR A 9 1.73 13.28 10.28
CA TYR A 9 2.59 12.11 10.55
C TYR A 9 4.06 12.50 10.73
N SER A 10 4.58 13.40 9.88
CA SER A 10 5.94 13.93 10.03
C SER A 10 6.14 14.65 11.36
N SER A 11 5.15 15.46 11.78
CA SER A 11 5.22 16.21 13.04
C SER A 11 5.18 15.30 14.26
N LEU A 12 4.29 14.31 14.28
CA LEU A 12 4.22 13.29 15.34
C LEU A 12 5.50 12.45 15.42
N TRP A 13 6.12 12.17 14.27
CA TRP A 13 7.38 11.44 14.24
C TRP A 13 8.54 12.23 14.83
N LYS A 14 8.60 13.54 14.61
CA LYS A 14 9.59 14.42 15.27
C LYS A 14 9.47 14.37 16.80
N SER A 15 8.26 14.26 17.34
CA SER A 15 8.06 14.06 18.78
C SER A 15 8.69 12.75 19.27
N CYS A 16 8.59 11.68 18.47
CA CYS A 16 9.24 10.41 18.78
C CYS A 16 10.77 10.56 18.77
N ASP A 17 11.34 11.30 17.80
CA ASP A 17 12.79 11.55 17.72
C ASP A 17 13.35 12.28 18.95
N GLU A 18 12.61 13.20 19.57
CA GLU A 18 13.07 13.89 20.80
C GLU A 18 13.14 12.96 22.03
N LEU A 19 12.40 11.84 22.01
CA LEU A 19 12.46 10.81 23.06
C LEU A 19 13.45 9.68 22.74
N ARG A 20 13.90 9.56 21.49
CA ARG A 20 14.89 8.56 21.07
C ARG A 20 16.25 8.81 21.73
N GLY A 21 16.88 7.73 22.18
CA GLY A 21 18.21 7.74 22.83
C GLY A 21 18.16 7.66 24.36
N GLY A 22 17.05 8.04 25.00
CA GLY A 22 16.81 7.83 26.44
C GLY A 22 15.90 6.63 26.76
N MET A 23 15.15 6.14 25.78
CA MET A 23 14.22 5.00 25.93
C MET A 23 13.96 4.30 24.59
N ASP A 24 13.46 3.06 24.64
CA ASP A 24 13.09 2.30 23.43
C ASP A 24 11.63 2.58 22.99
N ALA A 25 11.27 2.10 21.80
CA ALA A 25 9.94 2.30 21.21
C ALA A 25 8.78 1.76 22.05
N SER A 26 9.03 0.72 22.85
CA SER A 26 8.01 0.16 23.73
C SER A 26 7.73 1.04 24.95
N GLN A 27 8.63 1.99 25.25
CA GLN A 27 8.55 2.91 26.38
C GLN A 27 8.08 4.30 25.97
N TYR A 28 8.67 4.93 24.93
CA TYR A 28 8.26 6.28 24.54
C TYR A 28 6.84 6.34 23.97
N LYS A 29 6.29 5.22 23.49
CA LYS A 29 4.90 5.15 22.99
C LYS A 29 3.90 5.68 24.02
N ASP A 30 4.09 5.35 25.31
CA ASP A 30 3.11 5.68 26.34
C ASP A 30 3.08 7.20 26.57
N TYR A 31 4.23 7.87 26.49
CA TYR A 31 4.36 9.32 26.60
C TYR A 31 3.72 10.04 25.40
N ILE A 32 4.05 9.62 24.17
CA ILE A 32 3.55 10.24 22.95
C ILE A 32 2.04 10.09 22.82
N LEU A 33 1.51 8.89 23.05
CA LEU A 33 0.08 8.61 22.94
C LEU A 33 -0.72 9.33 24.04
N THR A 34 -0.18 9.45 25.25
CA THR A 34 -0.81 10.22 26.33
C THR A 34 -0.87 11.71 26.00
N LEU A 35 0.22 12.31 25.51
CA LEU A 35 0.22 13.73 25.12
C LEU A 35 -0.75 14.00 23.97
N LEU A 36 -0.80 13.11 22.98
CA LEU A 36 -1.75 13.19 21.86
C LEU A 36 -3.19 13.15 22.37
N PHE A 37 -3.49 12.22 23.28
CA PHE A 37 -4.80 12.08 23.91
C PHE A 37 -5.20 13.33 24.68
N VAL A 38 -4.33 13.86 25.56
CA VAL A 38 -4.61 15.06 26.36
C VAL A 38 -4.84 16.27 25.45
N LYS A 39 -4.02 16.43 24.40
CA LYS A 39 -4.19 17.51 23.42
C LYS A 39 -5.56 17.44 22.75
N TYR A 40 -5.95 16.26 22.29
CA TYR A 40 -7.23 16.04 21.62
C TYR A 40 -8.42 16.38 22.51
N VAL A 41 -8.52 15.75 23.68
CA VAL A 41 -9.69 15.96 24.54
C VAL A 41 -9.77 17.42 25.02
N SER A 42 -8.63 18.09 25.21
CA SER A 42 -8.59 19.52 25.52
C SER A 42 -9.10 20.40 24.38
N ASP A 43 -8.72 20.08 23.14
CA ASP A 43 -9.23 20.80 21.96
C ASP A 43 -10.71 20.51 21.71
N LYS A 44 -11.12 19.24 21.80
CA LYS A 44 -12.50 18.80 21.60
C LYS A 44 -13.43 19.45 22.62
N ALA A 45 -13.10 19.41 23.91
CA ALA A 45 -13.90 20.06 24.95
C ALA A 45 -14.03 21.59 24.78
N LYS A 46 -13.13 22.23 24.03
CA LYS A 46 -13.25 23.65 23.66
C LYS A 46 -14.13 23.89 22.44
N ALA A 47 -14.10 22.98 21.50
CA ALA A 47 -14.86 23.06 20.25
C ALA A 47 -16.31 22.57 20.43
N ASP A 48 -16.54 21.66 21.37
CA ASP A 48 -17.80 20.99 21.63
C ASP A 48 -18.13 20.98 23.13
N SER A 49 -19.20 21.69 23.49
CA SER A 49 -19.71 21.74 24.87
C SER A 49 -20.38 20.45 25.33
N ASP A 50 -20.73 19.56 24.41
CA ASP A 50 -21.38 18.27 24.68
C ASP A 50 -20.38 17.10 24.73
N SER A 51 -19.07 17.41 24.74
CA SER A 51 -18.00 16.42 24.89
C SER A 51 -18.23 15.51 26.11
N LEU A 52 -18.18 14.18 25.89
CA LEU A 52 -18.33 13.18 26.94
C LEU A 52 -17.13 13.13 27.91
N ILE A 53 -16.01 13.75 27.55
CA ILE A 53 -14.81 13.87 28.38
C ILE A 53 -14.81 15.23 29.08
N ASP A 54 -14.77 15.22 30.41
CA ASP A 54 -14.64 16.40 31.29
C ASP A 54 -13.17 16.83 31.39
N VAL A 55 -12.86 18.06 31.01
CA VAL A 55 -11.51 18.63 31.14
C VAL A 55 -11.51 19.65 32.29
N PRO A 56 -11.15 19.22 33.52
CA PRO A 56 -11.23 20.09 34.69
C PRO A 56 -10.15 21.19 34.66
N ASN A 57 -10.37 22.27 35.42
CA ASN A 57 -9.37 23.32 35.61
C ASN A 57 -8.04 22.75 36.13
N GLY A 58 -6.93 23.03 35.41
CA GLY A 58 -5.63 22.46 35.72
C GLY A 58 -5.41 21.04 35.19
N GLY A 59 -6.30 20.54 34.31
CA GLY A 59 -6.25 19.24 33.63
C GLY A 59 -6.17 19.34 32.10
N SER A 60 -5.98 20.54 31.56
CA SER A 60 -5.96 20.78 30.10
C SER A 60 -4.55 20.74 29.51
N PHE A 61 -4.46 20.63 28.18
CA PHE A 61 -3.20 20.76 27.47
C PHE A 61 -2.60 22.19 27.58
N GLU A 62 -3.42 23.23 27.72
CA GLU A 62 -2.92 24.59 27.95
C GLU A 62 -2.24 24.74 29.30
N ASP A 63 -2.70 23.99 30.31
CA ASP A 63 -2.01 23.92 31.60
C ASP A 63 -0.62 23.29 31.45
N MET A 64 -0.47 22.32 30.53
CA MET A 64 0.83 21.74 30.18
C MET A 64 1.72 22.77 29.49
N LEU A 65 1.18 23.53 28.55
CA LEU A 65 1.90 24.60 27.86
C LEU A 65 2.37 25.69 28.83
N ALA A 66 1.53 26.03 29.80
CA ALA A 66 1.87 26.99 30.86
C ALA A 66 2.96 26.48 31.83
N ALA A 67 3.26 25.18 31.84
CA ALA A 67 4.36 24.59 32.60
C ALA A 67 5.71 24.65 31.88
N LYS A 68 5.76 25.14 30.63
CA LYS A 68 6.99 25.27 29.84
C LYS A 68 8.06 26.08 30.58
N GLY A 69 9.28 25.54 30.64
CA GLY A 69 10.40 26.18 31.34
C GLY A 69 10.32 26.14 32.87
N ASP A 70 9.35 25.45 33.46
CA ASP A 70 9.32 25.17 34.90
C ASP A 70 10.39 24.14 35.29
N LYS A 71 11.01 24.29 36.46
CA LYS A 71 12.01 23.34 36.97
C LYS A 71 11.38 22.02 37.39
N GLU A 72 10.09 22.02 37.74
CA GLU A 72 9.31 20.85 38.15
C GLU A 72 8.29 20.45 37.08
N ILE A 73 8.58 20.74 35.80
CA ILE A 73 7.66 20.48 34.68
C ILE A 73 7.17 19.01 34.66
N GLY A 74 8.04 18.03 34.93
CA GLY A 74 7.67 16.60 34.95
C GLY A 74 6.55 16.28 35.94
N ASP A 75 6.73 16.66 37.20
CA ASP A 75 5.71 16.49 38.25
C ASP A 75 4.43 17.30 37.98
N ARG A 76 4.56 18.51 37.41
CA ARG A 76 3.39 19.31 36.99
C ARG A 76 2.58 18.59 35.90
N LEU A 77 3.24 18.03 34.88
CA LEU A 77 2.54 17.27 33.82
C LEU A 77 1.82 16.05 34.41
N ASN A 78 2.47 15.28 35.29
CA ASN A 78 1.84 14.15 35.98
C ASN A 78 0.58 14.57 36.74
N LYS A 79 0.62 15.70 37.47
CA LYS A 79 -0.53 16.23 38.20
C LYS A 79 -1.68 16.67 37.29
N ILE A 80 -1.36 17.28 36.14
CA ILE A 80 -2.36 17.69 35.13
C ILE A 80 -3.06 16.44 34.58
N ILE A 81 -2.30 15.44 34.16
CA ILE A 81 -2.82 14.17 33.62
C ILE A 81 -3.65 13.44 34.69
N ALA A 82 -3.18 13.39 35.93
CA ALA A 82 -3.89 12.73 37.02
C ALA A 82 -5.26 13.36 37.31
N LYS A 83 -5.38 14.69 37.22
CA LYS A 83 -6.66 15.39 37.38
C LYS A 83 -7.64 15.05 36.25
N LEU A 84 -7.16 15.07 35.00
CA LEU A 84 -7.95 14.66 33.85
C LEU A 84 -8.38 13.19 33.97
N ALA A 85 -7.48 12.32 34.43
CA ALA A 85 -7.74 10.91 34.62
C ALA A 85 -8.82 10.65 35.67
N GLU A 86 -8.77 11.37 36.79
CA GLU A 86 -9.73 11.23 37.90
C GLU A 86 -11.13 11.68 37.52
N ALA A 87 -11.26 12.81 36.81
CA ALA A 87 -12.57 13.33 36.37
C ALA A 87 -13.32 12.36 35.45
N ASN A 88 -12.59 11.53 34.68
CA ASN A 88 -13.16 10.68 33.62
C ASN A 88 -13.06 9.17 33.91
N GLY A 89 -12.64 8.77 35.12
CA GLY A 89 -12.42 7.35 35.42
C GLY A 89 -11.30 6.69 34.60
N LEU A 90 -10.37 7.48 34.08
CA LEU A 90 -9.22 7.05 33.27
C LEU A 90 -7.93 6.86 34.12
N ARG A 91 -8.09 6.61 35.42
CA ARG A 91 -6.99 6.23 36.31
C ARG A 91 -6.41 4.88 35.90
N ASN A 92 -5.09 4.80 35.83
CA ASN A 92 -4.29 3.72 35.24
C ASN A 92 -4.54 3.50 33.74
N VAL A 93 -5.13 4.50 33.04
CA VAL A 93 -5.30 4.50 31.58
C VAL A 93 -4.35 5.52 30.97
N ILE A 94 -4.50 6.80 31.34
CA ILE A 94 -3.71 7.90 30.77
C ILE A 94 -2.57 8.36 31.68
N ASP A 95 -2.54 7.96 32.96
CA ASP A 95 -1.51 8.31 33.96
C ASP A 95 -0.48 7.19 34.18
N LEU A 96 -0.25 6.33 33.18
CA LEU A 96 0.76 5.26 33.23
C LEU A 96 2.20 5.77 33.00
N ALA A 97 2.36 6.80 32.17
CA ALA A 97 3.66 7.37 31.85
C ALA A 97 4.10 8.37 32.93
N ASP A 98 5.28 8.16 33.51
CA ASP A 98 5.86 9.07 34.50
C ASP A 98 6.72 10.14 33.82
N PHE A 99 6.19 11.36 33.69
CA PHE A 99 6.88 12.51 33.11
C PHE A 99 7.97 13.10 34.01
N ASN A 100 8.17 12.57 35.22
CA ASN A 100 9.21 12.99 36.15
C ASN A 100 10.32 11.93 36.31
N ASP A 101 10.37 10.93 35.41
CA ASP A 101 11.38 9.87 35.41
C ASP A 101 12.73 10.39 34.89
N GLU A 102 13.66 10.67 35.81
CA GLU A 102 15.01 11.16 35.49
C GLU A 102 15.86 10.19 34.67
N GLU A 103 15.63 8.87 34.79
CA GLU A 103 16.41 7.88 34.04
C GLU A 103 16.05 7.89 32.56
N LYS A 104 14.77 8.14 32.25
CA LYS A 104 14.25 8.18 30.88
C LYS A 104 14.32 9.56 30.24
N LEU A 105 14.04 10.61 30.98
CA LEU A 105 13.84 11.96 30.46
C LEU A 105 15.02 12.91 30.71
N GLY A 106 16.05 12.45 31.42
CA GLY A 106 17.23 13.24 31.77
C GLY A 106 17.06 13.99 33.09
N LYS A 107 18.11 14.70 33.54
CA LYS A 107 18.11 15.38 34.84
C LYS A 107 18.04 16.89 34.72
N GLY A 108 17.29 17.53 35.63
CA GLY A 108 17.22 18.98 35.78
C GLY A 108 16.91 19.69 34.46
N LYS A 109 17.90 20.42 33.94
CA LYS A 109 17.72 21.24 32.72
C LYS A 109 17.43 20.39 31.47
N GLU A 110 17.96 19.18 31.38
CA GLU A 110 17.72 18.28 30.24
C GLU A 110 16.25 17.87 30.15
N MET A 111 15.66 17.41 31.26
CA MET A 111 14.23 17.08 31.34
C MET A 111 13.36 18.30 31.03
N GLN A 112 13.72 19.44 31.62
CA GLN A 112 13.00 20.69 31.36
C GLN A 112 12.97 21.03 29.87
N ASP A 113 14.11 20.97 29.20
CA ASP A 113 14.21 21.30 27.77
C ASP A 113 13.48 20.26 26.90
N ARG A 114 13.64 18.96 27.21
CA ARG A 114 12.99 17.86 26.49
C ARG A 114 11.46 17.96 26.58
N LEU A 115 10.90 18.09 27.79
CA LEU A 115 9.45 18.22 27.99
C LEU A 115 8.89 19.53 27.43
N SER A 116 9.64 20.64 27.56
CA SER A 116 9.25 21.92 26.97
C SER A 116 9.17 21.86 25.44
N LYS A 117 10.10 21.16 24.79
CA LYS A 117 10.05 20.93 23.35
C LYS A 117 8.88 20.04 22.96
N LEU A 118 8.66 18.93 23.67
CA LEU A 118 7.55 18.01 23.39
C LEU A 118 6.20 18.73 23.43
N VAL A 119 5.90 19.44 24.51
CA VAL A 119 4.64 20.20 24.63
C VAL A 119 4.53 21.26 23.53
N THR A 120 5.65 21.87 23.11
CA THR A 120 5.66 22.83 21.98
C THR A 120 5.32 22.16 20.65
N ILE A 121 5.88 20.97 20.37
CA ILE A 121 5.59 20.23 19.13
C ILE A 121 4.10 19.88 19.04
N PHE A 122 3.51 19.40 20.14
CA PHE A 122 2.09 19.05 20.19
C PHE A 122 1.17 20.28 20.16
N ASN A 123 1.61 21.44 20.64
CA ASN A 123 0.83 22.68 20.56
C ASN A 123 0.62 23.16 19.12
N ASP A 124 1.56 22.87 18.22
CA ASP A 124 1.45 23.22 16.81
C ASP A 124 0.41 22.38 16.05
N LEU A 125 -0.12 21.33 16.69
CA LEU A 125 -1.24 20.54 16.19
C LEU A 125 -2.56 21.22 16.62
N ASP A 126 -3.39 21.59 15.65
CA ASP A 126 -4.70 22.19 15.91
C ASP A 126 -5.82 21.22 15.50
N PHE A 127 -6.56 20.71 16.48
CA PHE A 127 -7.63 19.73 16.26
C PHE A 127 -9.04 20.34 16.32
N ARG A 128 -9.16 21.68 16.25
CA ARG A 128 -10.45 22.38 16.32
C ARG A 128 -11.20 22.45 14.98
N GLY A 129 -10.62 21.92 13.89
CA GLY A 129 -11.12 22.03 12.52
C GLY A 129 -11.93 20.83 12.01
N SER A 130 -13.19 21.08 11.63
CA SER A 130 -14.18 20.18 11.00
C SER A 130 -14.74 19.05 11.86
N ARG A 131 -16.07 19.12 12.11
CA ARG A 131 -16.85 18.22 12.99
C ARG A 131 -17.06 16.80 12.45
N ALA A 132 -16.57 16.48 11.25
CA ALA A 132 -16.74 15.17 10.62
C ALA A 132 -15.39 14.49 10.30
N GLU A 133 -14.40 15.22 9.78
CA GLU A 133 -13.09 14.65 9.40
C GLU A 133 -11.97 14.94 10.42
N GLY A 134 -12.13 15.92 11.31
CA GLY A 134 -11.13 16.24 12.34
C GLY A 134 -10.93 15.12 13.36
N ASP A 135 -12.01 14.43 13.74
CA ASP A 135 -11.98 13.25 14.61
C ASP A 135 -11.35 12.04 13.87
N ASP A 136 -11.72 11.81 12.60
CA ASP A 136 -11.17 10.74 11.76
C ASP A 136 -9.66 10.91 11.48
N LEU A 137 -9.21 12.14 11.22
CA LEU A 137 -7.80 12.43 10.91
C LEU A 137 -6.88 12.12 12.09
N LEU A 138 -7.32 12.45 13.31
CA LEU A 138 -6.54 12.19 14.51
C LEU A 138 -6.56 10.72 14.89
N GLY A 139 -7.73 10.09 14.86
CA GLY A 139 -7.84 8.65 15.05
C GLY A 139 -6.90 7.90 14.11
N ASP A 140 -6.90 8.28 12.83
CA ASP A 140 -5.96 7.76 11.83
C ASP A 140 -4.48 8.01 12.18
N ALA A 141 -4.16 9.16 12.78
CA ALA A 141 -2.80 9.46 13.23
C ALA A 141 -2.37 8.65 14.46
N TYR A 142 -3.30 8.40 15.37
CA TYR A 142 -3.10 7.51 16.52
C TYR A 142 -2.88 6.07 16.05
N GLU A 143 -3.70 5.57 15.13
CA GLU A 143 -3.56 4.26 14.49
C GLU A 143 -2.25 4.14 13.71
N TYR A 144 -1.84 5.20 13.01
CA TYR A 144 -0.56 5.27 12.32
C TYR A 144 0.62 5.10 13.28
N LEU A 145 0.62 5.83 14.41
CA LEU A 145 1.64 5.71 15.45
C LEU A 145 1.65 4.31 16.07
N MET A 146 0.48 3.77 16.39
CA MET A 146 0.36 2.41 16.92
C MET A 146 0.93 1.36 15.95
N ARG A 147 0.62 1.47 14.65
CA ARG A 147 1.20 0.60 13.61
C ARG A 147 2.72 0.72 13.57
N HIS A 148 3.27 1.92 13.70
CA HIS A 148 4.72 2.14 13.75
C HIS A 148 5.34 1.48 14.98
N PHE A 149 4.77 1.68 16.17
CA PHE A 149 5.26 1.05 17.40
C PHE A 149 5.14 -0.48 17.36
N ALA A 150 4.10 -1.03 16.74
CA ALA A 150 3.97 -2.46 16.51
C ALA A 150 5.07 -3.00 15.57
N THR A 151 5.47 -2.21 14.57
CA THR A 151 6.55 -2.54 13.64
C THR A 151 7.93 -2.50 14.32
N GLU A 152 8.22 -1.44 15.09
CA GLU A 152 9.52 -1.26 15.76
C GLU A 152 9.73 -2.20 16.94
N SER A 153 8.69 -2.49 17.72
CA SER A 153 8.84 -3.23 18.98
C SER A 153 9.26 -4.69 18.78
N GLY A 154 8.99 -5.31 17.63
CA GLY A 154 9.40 -6.67 17.24
C GLY A 154 8.92 -7.83 18.15
N LYS A 155 8.42 -7.52 19.35
CA LYS A 155 8.08 -8.44 20.46
C LYS A 155 6.58 -8.76 20.54
N SER A 156 5.77 -8.19 19.64
CA SER A 156 4.32 -8.33 19.65
C SER A 156 3.88 -9.74 19.21
N LYS A 157 3.48 -10.61 20.15
CA LYS A 157 2.79 -11.87 19.83
C LYS A 157 1.37 -11.60 19.27
N GLY A 158 1.24 -11.02 18.08
CA GLY A 158 -0.01 -10.88 17.30
C GLY A 158 -1.20 -10.13 17.92
N GLN A 159 -1.20 -9.86 19.24
CA GLN A 159 -2.33 -9.37 20.02
C GLN A 159 -2.45 -7.85 20.06
N PHE A 160 -1.38 -7.12 19.75
CA PHE A 160 -1.37 -5.68 19.95
C PHE A 160 -2.08 -4.90 18.82
N TYR A 161 -1.99 -5.38 17.58
CA TYR A 161 -2.52 -4.68 16.41
C TYR A 161 -2.86 -5.65 15.28
N THR A 162 -4.07 -5.54 14.75
CA THR A 162 -4.53 -6.29 13.57
C THR A 162 -4.48 -5.36 12.36
N PRO A 163 -3.83 -5.76 11.24
CA PRO A 163 -3.79 -4.93 10.04
C PRO A 163 -5.20 -4.51 9.60
N ALA A 164 -5.38 -3.22 9.32
CA ALA A 164 -6.69 -2.63 9.02
C ALA A 164 -7.36 -3.29 7.81
N GLU A 165 -6.56 -3.72 6.83
CA GLU A 165 -7.01 -4.43 5.63
C GLU A 165 -7.73 -5.74 6.00
N VAL A 166 -7.16 -6.49 6.95
CA VAL A 166 -7.73 -7.75 7.44
C VAL A 166 -8.97 -7.47 8.30
N SER A 167 -8.92 -6.43 9.15
CA SER A 167 -10.07 -6.02 9.97
C SER A 167 -11.31 -5.70 9.14
N ARG A 168 -11.15 -5.01 7.99
CA ARG A 168 -12.25 -4.73 7.05
C ARG A 168 -12.83 -6.00 6.44
N ILE A 169 -11.99 -6.99 6.12
CA ILE A 169 -12.47 -8.30 5.65
C ILE A 169 -13.35 -8.94 6.72
N LEU A 170 -12.90 -8.99 7.98
CA LEU A 170 -13.68 -9.57 9.08
C LEU A 170 -15.06 -8.93 9.21
N ALA A 171 -15.15 -7.60 9.17
CA ALA A 171 -16.42 -6.87 9.24
C ALA A 171 -17.37 -7.27 8.10
N LYS A 172 -16.88 -7.22 6.86
CA LYS A 172 -17.71 -7.39 5.67
C LYS A 172 -18.15 -8.85 5.48
N VAL A 173 -17.34 -9.84 5.87
CA VAL A 173 -17.72 -11.27 5.74
C VAL A 173 -18.69 -11.75 6.82
N VAL A 174 -18.74 -11.09 7.99
CA VAL A 174 -19.81 -11.35 8.97
C VAL A 174 -21.11 -10.61 8.62
N GLY A 175 -21.07 -9.72 7.64
CA GLY A 175 -22.23 -9.00 7.11
C GLY A 175 -22.48 -7.62 7.73
N ILE A 176 -21.48 -7.02 8.38
CA ILE A 176 -21.55 -5.63 8.84
C ILE A 176 -21.35 -4.71 7.63
N ASN A 177 -22.29 -3.78 7.41
CA ASN A 177 -22.29 -2.82 6.31
C ASN A 177 -23.20 -1.60 6.63
N LYS A 178 -23.45 -0.73 5.64
CA LYS A 178 -24.36 0.43 5.75
C LYS A 178 -25.80 0.14 6.21
N THR A 179 -26.25 -1.11 6.10
CA THR A 179 -27.57 -1.57 6.56
C THR A 179 -27.56 -2.17 7.96
N THR A 180 -26.41 -2.24 8.63
CA THR A 180 -26.30 -2.56 10.06
C THR A 180 -27.13 -1.59 10.88
N ARG A 181 -27.88 -2.11 11.86
CA ARG A 181 -28.69 -1.29 12.75
C ARG A 181 -27.91 -0.94 14.01
N GLN A 182 -28.18 0.24 14.57
CA GLN A 182 -27.50 0.75 15.76
C GLN A 182 -27.71 -0.11 17.02
N ASP A 183 -28.81 -0.88 17.09
CA ASP A 183 -29.10 -1.80 18.20
C ASP A 183 -28.31 -3.12 18.14
N GLN A 184 -27.62 -3.38 17.03
CA GLN A 184 -26.78 -4.57 16.89
C GLN A 184 -25.46 -4.38 17.63
N THR A 185 -24.93 -5.49 18.15
CA THR A 185 -23.73 -5.48 18.99
C THR A 185 -22.57 -6.23 18.31
N VAL A 186 -21.35 -5.70 18.42
CA VAL A 186 -20.11 -6.40 18.05
C VAL A 186 -19.25 -6.68 19.28
N TYR A 187 -18.66 -7.87 19.35
CA TYR A 187 -17.78 -8.28 20.44
C TYR A 187 -16.41 -8.75 19.95
N ASP A 188 -15.33 -8.26 20.58
CA ASP A 188 -13.99 -8.83 20.47
C ASP A 188 -13.46 -9.26 21.85
N PRO A 189 -13.37 -10.56 22.14
CA PRO A 189 -12.85 -11.06 23.42
C PRO A 189 -11.35 -10.86 23.62
N THR A 190 -10.62 -10.39 22.62
CA THR A 190 -9.16 -10.22 22.65
C THR A 190 -8.81 -8.97 21.89
N CYS A 191 -9.46 -7.86 22.27
CA CYS A 191 -9.54 -6.67 21.42
C CYS A 191 -8.21 -5.95 21.24
N GLY A 192 -7.19 -6.26 22.05
CA GLY A 192 -5.90 -5.59 21.98
C GLY A 192 -6.10 -4.09 22.14
N SER A 193 -5.53 -3.33 21.23
CA SER A 193 -5.63 -1.87 21.16
C SER A 193 -6.97 -1.35 20.61
N GLY A 194 -7.94 -2.21 20.31
CA GLY A 194 -9.26 -1.83 19.83
C GLY A 194 -9.34 -1.51 18.34
N SER A 195 -8.21 -1.46 17.61
CA SER A 195 -8.16 -1.13 16.18
C SER A 195 -9.06 -2.02 15.32
N LEU A 196 -9.14 -3.32 15.62
CA LEU A 196 -10.03 -4.24 14.90
C LEU A 196 -11.50 -3.82 15.05
N LEU A 197 -11.95 -3.55 16.27
CA LEU A 197 -13.31 -3.11 16.56
C LEU A 197 -13.63 -1.76 15.89
N LEU A 198 -12.69 -0.81 15.91
CA LEU A 198 -12.88 0.50 15.26
C LEU A 198 -13.05 0.37 13.74
N LYS A 199 -12.21 -0.44 13.08
CA LYS A 199 -12.37 -0.69 11.63
C LYS A 199 -13.66 -1.44 11.31
N VAL A 200 -14.18 -2.24 12.23
CA VAL A 200 -15.51 -2.88 12.09
C VAL A 200 -16.64 -1.88 12.27
N ALA A 201 -16.54 -0.98 13.26
CA ALA A 201 -17.53 0.06 13.50
C ALA A 201 -17.62 1.05 12.32
N ALA A 202 -16.48 1.38 11.70
CA ALA A 202 -16.43 2.23 10.49
C ALA A 202 -17.21 1.65 9.30
N GLU A 203 -17.39 0.32 9.22
CA GLU A 203 -18.21 -0.33 8.19
C GLU A 203 -19.72 -0.26 8.49
N ALA A 204 -20.11 0.24 9.68
CA ALA A 204 -21.46 0.50 10.12
C ALA A 204 -21.69 2.00 10.37
N PRO A 205 -21.82 2.85 9.33
CA PRO A 205 -21.90 4.31 9.46
C PRO A 205 -23.10 4.83 10.28
N ARG A 206 -24.10 3.98 10.56
CA ARG A 206 -25.24 4.32 11.44
C ARG A 206 -24.97 4.01 12.92
N GLY A 207 -23.76 3.55 13.24
CA GLY A 207 -23.36 3.08 14.57
C GLY A 207 -23.61 1.58 14.80
N ILE A 208 -22.87 1.04 15.75
CA ILE A 208 -22.97 -0.33 16.28
C ILE A 208 -22.47 -0.31 17.74
N THR A 209 -23.10 -1.07 18.64
CA THR A 209 -22.62 -1.09 20.04
C THR A 209 -21.39 -1.99 20.18
N ILE A 210 -20.29 -1.42 20.70
CA ILE A 210 -18.98 -2.06 20.77
C ILE A 210 -18.73 -2.68 22.15
N TYR A 211 -18.32 -3.95 22.14
CA TYR A 211 -17.90 -4.70 23.33
C TYR A 211 -16.50 -5.28 23.11
N GLY A 212 -15.60 -5.11 24.08
CA GLY A 212 -14.24 -5.62 23.99
C GLY A 212 -13.70 -6.10 25.32
N GLN A 213 -12.82 -7.10 25.30
CA GLN A 213 -12.09 -7.54 26.47
C GLN A 213 -10.61 -7.65 26.17
N GLU A 214 -9.76 -7.13 27.07
CA GLU A 214 -8.31 -7.21 26.96
C GLU A 214 -7.68 -7.61 28.30
N LYS A 215 -6.67 -8.49 28.24
CA LYS A 215 -6.00 -9.04 29.41
C LYS A 215 -4.89 -8.11 29.92
N ASP A 216 -4.08 -7.58 29.01
CA ASP A 216 -2.94 -6.75 29.35
C ASP A 216 -3.38 -5.34 29.72
N ASN A 217 -2.96 -4.84 30.90
CA ASN A 217 -3.44 -3.56 31.42
C ASN A 217 -3.03 -2.37 30.54
N ALA A 218 -1.79 -2.37 30.03
CA ALA A 218 -1.32 -1.29 29.17
C ALA A 218 -2.07 -1.29 27.84
N THR A 219 -2.33 -2.47 27.27
CA THR A 219 -3.07 -2.62 26.01
C THR A 219 -4.56 -2.30 26.16
N TRP A 220 -5.17 -2.67 27.29
CA TRP A 220 -6.53 -2.26 27.65
C TRP A 220 -6.64 -0.73 27.79
N ALA A 221 -5.65 -0.09 28.41
CA ALA A 221 -5.61 1.37 28.49
C ALA A 221 -5.52 2.02 27.10
N LEU A 222 -4.69 1.47 26.22
CA LEU A 222 -4.59 1.90 24.81
C LEU A 222 -5.93 1.79 24.08
N SER A 223 -6.65 0.68 24.23
CA SER A 223 -7.97 0.55 23.57
C SER A 223 -9.00 1.54 24.09
N LYS A 224 -9.04 1.82 25.41
CA LYS A 224 -9.92 2.87 25.95
C LYS A 224 -9.61 4.24 25.36
N MET A 225 -8.34 4.63 25.29
CA MET A 225 -7.94 5.89 24.64
C MET A 225 -8.31 5.90 23.15
N ASN A 226 -8.05 4.80 22.44
CA ASN A 226 -8.28 4.68 21.02
C ASN A 226 -9.77 4.80 20.65
N MET A 227 -10.65 4.20 21.45
CA MET A 227 -12.10 4.32 21.30
C MET A 227 -12.57 5.78 21.42
N ILE A 228 -12.07 6.50 22.43
CA ILE A 228 -12.41 7.91 22.64
C ILE A 228 -11.92 8.79 21.48
N LEU A 229 -10.71 8.53 20.98
CA LEU A 229 -10.12 9.28 19.86
C LEU A 229 -10.84 9.09 18.53
N HIS A 230 -11.66 8.03 18.41
CA HIS A 230 -12.47 7.73 17.23
C HIS A 230 -13.97 7.93 17.50
N GLY A 231 -14.34 8.73 18.50
CA GLY A 231 -15.75 9.05 18.79
C GLY A 231 -16.61 7.85 19.20
N SER A 232 -15.98 6.80 19.72
CA SER A 232 -16.63 5.59 20.25
C SER A 232 -16.56 5.58 21.78
N GLU A 233 -16.82 6.71 22.44
CA GLU A 233 -16.67 6.87 23.89
C GLU A 233 -17.60 5.92 24.70
N ASP A 234 -18.71 5.49 24.10
CA ASP A 234 -19.70 4.56 24.68
C ASP A 234 -19.30 3.08 24.62
N ALA A 235 -18.15 2.76 23.99
CA ALA A 235 -17.64 1.39 23.90
C ALA A 235 -17.34 0.79 25.29
N GLU A 236 -17.89 -0.40 25.54
CA GLU A 236 -17.66 -1.17 26.77
C GLU A 236 -16.42 -2.07 26.59
N ILE A 237 -15.25 -1.58 27.04
CA ILE A 237 -13.99 -2.32 27.00
C ILE A 237 -13.56 -2.73 28.41
N GLU A 238 -13.59 -4.02 28.69
CA GLU A 238 -13.32 -4.60 30.00
C GLU A 238 -11.91 -5.18 30.14
N LYS A 239 -11.38 -5.14 31.36
CA LYS A 239 -10.05 -5.69 31.67
C LYS A 239 -10.15 -7.07 32.30
N GLY A 240 -9.49 -8.07 31.70
CA GLY A 240 -9.37 -9.40 32.28
C GLY A 240 -9.00 -10.48 31.27
N ASP A 241 -8.53 -11.63 31.74
CA ASP A 241 -8.30 -12.80 30.87
C ASP A 241 -9.63 -13.41 30.43
N THR A 242 -9.91 -13.40 29.14
CA THR A 242 -11.16 -13.90 28.56
C THR A 242 -11.48 -15.34 28.90
N ILE A 243 -10.46 -16.19 29.03
CA ILE A 243 -10.70 -17.59 29.31
C ILE A 243 -10.99 -17.80 30.79
N THR A 244 -10.13 -17.28 31.68
CA THR A 244 -10.21 -17.58 33.12
C THR A 244 -11.09 -16.59 33.89
N SER A 245 -11.28 -15.38 33.37
CA SER A 245 -12.06 -14.31 33.97
C SER A 245 -12.86 -13.53 32.89
N PRO A 246 -13.85 -14.16 32.23
CA PRO A 246 -14.70 -13.48 31.26
C PRO A 246 -15.51 -12.37 31.97
N GLN A 247 -15.48 -11.15 31.44
CA GLN A 247 -16.12 -10.00 32.08
C GLN A 247 -17.58 -9.82 31.63
N PHE A 248 -17.91 -10.21 30.40
CA PHE A 248 -19.28 -10.14 29.87
C PHE A 248 -20.07 -11.39 30.21
N THR A 249 -20.57 -11.46 31.45
CA THR A 249 -21.35 -12.59 31.95
C THR A 249 -22.70 -12.14 32.51
N LYS A 250 -23.66 -13.07 32.54
CA LYS A 250 -24.94 -12.94 33.25
C LYS A 250 -25.13 -14.17 34.13
N GLY A 251 -24.66 -14.07 35.38
CA GLY A 251 -24.63 -15.21 36.29
C GLY A 251 -23.67 -16.29 35.80
N SER A 252 -24.17 -17.50 35.55
CA SER A 252 -23.36 -18.63 35.05
C SER A 252 -23.28 -18.73 33.52
N GLU A 253 -23.80 -17.73 32.80
CA GLU A 253 -23.83 -17.70 31.33
C GLU A 253 -23.00 -16.54 30.78
N LEU A 254 -22.48 -16.71 29.57
CA LEU A 254 -21.84 -15.60 28.83
C LEU A 254 -22.92 -14.70 28.23
N ARG A 255 -22.65 -13.39 28.18
CA ARG A 255 -23.44 -12.46 27.37
C ARG A 255 -23.31 -12.85 25.90
N THR A 256 -24.37 -12.63 25.12
CA THR A 256 -24.39 -12.97 23.69
C THR A 256 -24.54 -11.75 22.79
N PHE A 257 -23.91 -11.80 21.62
CA PHE A 257 -23.78 -10.70 20.67
C PHE A 257 -24.23 -11.09 19.26
N ASP A 258 -24.62 -10.11 18.44
CA ASP A 258 -24.97 -10.32 17.03
C ASP A 258 -23.74 -10.68 16.19
N PHE A 259 -22.63 -9.97 16.42
CA PHE A 259 -21.38 -10.18 15.71
C PHE A 259 -20.23 -10.39 16.68
N ALA A 260 -19.24 -11.19 16.27
CA ALA A 260 -17.95 -11.21 16.93
C ALA A 260 -16.80 -11.20 15.92
N VAL A 261 -15.77 -10.43 16.20
CA VAL A 261 -14.53 -10.37 15.43
C VAL A 261 -13.39 -10.57 16.39
N ALA A 262 -12.35 -11.31 16.02
CA ALA A 262 -11.24 -11.51 16.94
C ALA A 262 -9.95 -11.89 16.23
N ASN A 263 -8.84 -11.44 16.80
CA ASN A 263 -7.48 -11.90 16.53
C ASN A 263 -6.84 -12.40 17.85
N PRO A 264 -7.26 -13.58 18.35
CA PRO A 264 -6.76 -14.09 19.62
C PRO A 264 -5.26 -14.42 19.58
N PRO A 265 -4.58 -14.48 20.74
CA PRO A 265 -3.21 -14.97 20.83
C PRO A 265 -3.06 -16.38 20.25
N PHE A 266 -2.11 -16.56 19.34
CA PHE A 266 -1.87 -17.86 18.72
C PHE A 266 -1.20 -18.84 19.70
N SER A 267 -1.81 -20.03 19.79
CA SER A 267 -1.29 -21.23 20.44
C SER A 267 -0.82 -21.02 21.89
N VAL A 268 -1.65 -20.33 22.69
CA VAL A 268 -1.43 -20.17 24.13
C VAL A 268 -1.35 -21.54 24.81
N LYS A 269 -0.24 -21.85 25.47
CA LYS A 269 0.04 -23.18 26.06
C LYS A 269 -0.53 -23.39 27.47
N SER A 270 -0.95 -22.33 28.14
CA SER A 270 -1.36 -22.34 29.55
C SER A 270 -2.68 -21.58 29.72
N TRP A 271 -3.56 -21.73 28.74
CA TRP A 271 -4.80 -20.96 28.62
C TRP A 271 -5.82 -21.28 29.72
N SER A 272 -5.72 -22.46 30.34
CA SER A 272 -6.62 -22.96 31.38
C SER A 272 -6.16 -22.65 32.81
N ASN A 273 -4.97 -22.05 32.98
CA ASN A 273 -4.40 -21.78 34.31
C ASN A 273 -5.26 -20.78 35.08
N GLY A 274 -5.98 -21.23 36.10
CA GLY A 274 -6.93 -20.41 36.86
C GLY A 274 -8.35 -20.45 36.32
N LEU A 275 -8.66 -21.38 35.41
CA LEU A 275 -10.02 -21.61 34.93
C LEU A 275 -10.84 -22.36 35.99
N GLU A 276 -11.76 -21.65 36.65
CA GLU A 276 -12.67 -22.24 37.64
C GLU A 276 -14.04 -22.62 37.05
N ASN A 277 -14.54 -21.84 36.08
CA ASN A 277 -15.84 -22.06 35.45
C ASN A 277 -15.73 -22.04 33.91
N GLU A 278 -16.27 -23.06 33.27
CA GLU A 278 -16.24 -23.20 31.81
C GLU A 278 -17.34 -22.39 31.09
N PHE A 279 -18.38 -21.93 31.79
CA PHE A 279 -19.54 -21.22 31.21
C PHE A 279 -20.20 -21.96 30.02
N GLY A 280 -20.12 -23.29 30.04
CA GLY A 280 -20.65 -24.14 28.96
C GLY A 280 -19.95 -23.97 27.61
N ARG A 281 -18.73 -23.40 27.56
CA ARG A 281 -17.98 -23.17 26.32
C ARG A 281 -17.54 -24.47 25.62
N PHE A 282 -17.27 -25.53 26.38
CA PHE A 282 -16.64 -26.75 25.86
C PHE A 282 -17.62 -27.90 25.57
N GLU A 283 -18.88 -27.58 25.31
CA GLU A 283 -19.94 -28.55 24.93
C GLU A 283 -19.53 -29.44 23.74
N TYR A 284 -18.82 -28.86 22.77
CA TYR A 284 -18.34 -29.57 21.58
C TYR A 284 -17.00 -30.29 21.79
N GLY A 285 -16.44 -30.25 22.99
CA GLY A 285 -15.18 -30.87 23.36
C GLY A 285 -14.21 -29.87 24.00
N ARG A 286 -13.39 -30.36 24.93
CA ARG A 286 -12.39 -29.56 25.63
C ARG A 286 -11.11 -29.46 24.79
N PRO A 287 -10.60 -28.24 24.50
CA PRO A 287 -9.33 -28.07 23.79
C PRO A 287 -8.15 -28.68 24.55
N PRO A 288 -7.04 -29.02 23.86
CA PRO A 288 -5.84 -29.51 24.53
C PRO A 288 -5.18 -28.40 25.35
N GLU A 289 -4.67 -28.75 26.55
CA GLU A 289 -4.03 -27.82 27.47
C GLU A 289 -2.90 -27.00 26.81
N LYS A 290 -2.14 -27.63 25.90
CA LYS A 290 -1.00 -27.00 25.21
C LYS A 290 -1.37 -26.10 24.03
N ASN A 291 -2.63 -26.03 23.58
CA ASN A 291 -3.05 -25.14 22.49
C ASN A 291 -4.44 -24.53 22.78
N GLY A 292 -4.47 -23.23 23.06
CA GLY A 292 -5.68 -22.49 23.41
C GLY A 292 -6.53 -22.00 22.23
N ASP A 293 -6.14 -22.28 20.98
CA ASP A 293 -6.81 -21.72 19.79
C ASP A 293 -8.32 -22.05 19.77
N TYR A 294 -8.69 -23.31 19.99
CA TYR A 294 -10.09 -23.72 20.09
C TYR A 294 -10.76 -23.23 21.39
N ALA A 295 -10.02 -22.88 22.43
CA ALA A 295 -10.62 -22.31 23.66
C ALA A 295 -11.23 -20.92 23.37
N PHE A 296 -10.50 -20.09 22.62
CA PHE A 296 -11.01 -18.80 22.15
C PHE A 296 -12.13 -18.97 21.12
N LEU A 297 -11.97 -19.86 20.13
CA LEU A 297 -13.01 -20.09 19.12
C LEU A 297 -14.34 -20.55 19.75
N LEU A 298 -14.28 -21.46 20.73
CA LEU A 298 -15.46 -21.95 21.44
C LEU A 298 -16.04 -20.90 22.41
N HIS A 299 -15.21 -20.06 23.03
CA HIS A 299 -15.70 -18.89 23.78
C HIS A 299 -16.50 -17.97 22.86
N ILE A 300 -15.96 -17.60 21.70
CA ILE A 300 -16.63 -16.75 20.71
C ILE A 300 -17.96 -17.39 20.27
N LEU A 301 -17.95 -18.67 19.87
CA LEU A 301 -19.16 -19.37 19.46
C LEU A 301 -20.24 -19.37 20.55
N LYS A 302 -19.85 -19.52 21.81
CA LYS A 302 -20.76 -19.50 22.97
C LYS A 302 -21.31 -18.10 23.24
N SER A 303 -20.53 -17.06 22.99
CA SER A 303 -20.90 -15.64 23.09
C SER A 303 -21.70 -15.12 21.88
N LEU A 304 -22.10 -15.96 20.93
CA LEU A 304 -22.96 -15.56 19.82
C LEU A 304 -24.44 -15.83 20.11
N LYS A 305 -25.32 -14.90 19.71
CA LYS A 305 -26.77 -15.12 19.63
C LYS A 305 -27.09 -16.29 18.69
N SER A 306 -28.33 -16.78 18.69
CA SER A 306 -28.74 -17.89 17.81
C SER A 306 -28.63 -17.58 16.31
N THR A 307 -28.69 -16.29 15.94
CA THR A 307 -28.47 -15.77 14.58
C THR A 307 -27.11 -15.10 14.41
N GLY A 308 -26.23 -15.22 15.43
CA GLY A 308 -24.98 -14.49 15.47
C GLY A 308 -23.93 -15.05 14.51
N LYS A 309 -23.02 -14.16 14.08
CA LYS A 309 -21.96 -14.45 13.11
C LYS A 309 -20.60 -14.02 13.67
N ALA A 310 -19.54 -14.73 13.34
CA ALA A 310 -18.20 -14.33 13.72
C ALA A 310 -17.16 -14.57 12.63
N ALA A 311 -16.10 -13.77 12.65
CA ALA A 311 -14.91 -14.01 11.84
C ALA A 311 -13.69 -13.94 12.75
N VAL A 312 -12.93 -15.03 12.80
CA VAL A 312 -11.84 -15.21 13.78
C VAL A 312 -10.55 -15.53 13.05
N ILE A 313 -9.51 -14.74 13.30
CA ILE A 313 -8.17 -14.96 12.76
C ILE A 313 -7.48 -16.04 13.60
N LEU A 314 -7.06 -17.13 12.97
CA LEU A 314 -6.41 -18.26 13.63
C LEU A 314 -5.23 -18.79 12.80
N PRO A 315 -4.23 -19.44 13.42
CA PRO A 315 -3.18 -20.12 12.69
C PRO A 315 -3.75 -21.35 11.96
N HIS A 316 -3.18 -21.72 10.80
CA HIS A 316 -3.68 -22.86 10.00
C HIS A 316 -3.77 -24.18 10.77
N GLY A 317 -3.02 -24.35 11.85
CA GLY A 317 -3.07 -25.56 12.68
C GLY A 317 -4.48 -25.93 13.15
N VAL A 318 -5.39 -24.96 13.37
CA VAL A 318 -6.77 -25.27 13.77
C VAL A 318 -7.54 -26.08 12.72
N LEU A 319 -7.13 -25.96 11.45
CA LEU A 319 -7.75 -26.60 10.31
C LEU A 319 -7.43 -28.10 10.23
N PHE A 320 -6.28 -28.54 10.73
CA PHE A 320 -5.78 -29.90 10.47
C PHE A 320 -5.20 -30.65 11.66
N ARG A 321 -4.94 -30.00 12.80
CA ARG A 321 -4.44 -30.73 13.99
C ARG A 321 -5.42 -31.81 14.44
N GLY A 322 -4.87 -32.94 14.90
CA GLY A 322 -5.58 -34.16 15.27
C GLY A 322 -6.18 -34.16 16.69
N ASN A 323 -6.48 -35.36 17.21
CA ASN A 323 -6.92 -35.60 18.60
C ASN A 323 -8.17 -34.79 18.99
N ALA A 324 -8.13 -34.11 20.14
CA ALA A 324 -9.24 -33.33 20.68
C ALA A 324 -9.70 -32.24 19.70
N GLU A 325 -8.79 -31.56 19.01
CA GLU A 325 -9.12 -30.51 18.04
C GLU A 325 -9.84 -31.08 16.81
N ALA A 326 -9.44 -32.26 16.33
CA ALA A 326 -10.18 -32.94 15.25
C ALA A 326 -11.61 -33.31 15.67
N THR A 327 -11.80 -33.75 16.92
CA THR A 327 -13.13 -34.06 17.46
C THR A 327 -14.01 -32.82 17.55
N ILE A 328 -13.45 -31.70 18.05
CA ILE A 328 -14.16 -30.42 18.13
C ILE A 328 -14.54 -29.95 16.72
N ARG A 329 -13.58 -29.92 15.80
CA ARG A 329 -13.78 -29.52 14.39
C ARG A 329 -14.88 -30.33 13.72
N GLN A 330 -14.84 -31.66 13.85
CA GLN A 330 -15.86 -32.55 13.33
C GLN A 330 -17.26 -32.20 13.87
N ARG A 331 -17.38 -31.93 15.18
CA ARG A 331 -18.67 -31.58 15.79
C ARG A 331 -19.18 -30.22 15.33
N LEU A 332 -18.31 -29.22 15.22
CA LEU A 332 -18.68 -27.90 14.70
C LEU A 332 -19.14 -27.95 13.24
N LEU A 333 -18.47 -28.75 12.40
CA LEU A 333 -18.87 -28.99 11.01
C LEU A 333 -20.22 -29.69 10.90
N LYS A 334 -20.48 -30.70 11.74
CA LYS A 334 -21.78 -31.41 11.76
C LYS A 334 -22.94 -30.52 12.19
N GLN A 335 -22.69 -29.49 13.00
CA GLN A 335 -23.68 -28.47 13.35
C GLN A 335 -23.83 -27.38 12.27
N GLY A 336 -22.95 -27.39 11.25
CA GLY A 336 -22.90 -26.39 10.20
C GLY A 336 -22.39 -25.03 10.67
N PHE A 337 -21.78 -24.91 11.85
CA PHE A 337 -21.37 -23.60 12.39
C PHE A 337 -20.20 -22.96 11.64
N ILE A 338 -19.30 -23.77 11.07
CA ILE A 338 -18.21 -23.26 10.22
C ILE A 338 -18.79 -23.04 8.82
N LYS A 339 -18.99 -21.78 8.45
CA LYS A 339 -19.53 -21.37 7.15
C LYS A 339 -18.47 -21.36 6.06
N GLY A 340 -17.25 -20.94 6.41
CA GLY A 340 -16.18 -20.83 5.45
C GLY A 340 -14.81 -20.56 6.07
N ILE A 341 -13.77 -20.76 5.26
CA ILE A 341 -12.37 -20.58 5.61
C ILE A 341 -11.71 -19.70 4.55
N ILE A 342 -11.00 -18.65 4.98
CA ILE A 342 -10.23 -17.78 4.08
C ILE A 342 -8.76 -17.87 4.47
N GLY A 343 -7.93 -18.45 3.61
CA GLY A 343 -6.48 -18.48 3.77
C GLY A 343 -5.87 -17.13 3.42
N LEU A 344 -5.06 -16.57 4.31
CA LEU A 344 -4.40 -15.28 4.12
C LEU A 344 -2.92 -15.46 3.75
N PRO A 345 -2.31 -14.48 3.06
CA PRO A 345 -0.87 -14.44 2.84
C PRO A 345 -0.04 -14.57 4.12
N ALA A 346 1.14 -15.20 3.99
CA ALA A 346 2.15 -15.21 5.04
C ALA A 346 2.67 -13.79 5.32
N ASN A 347 3.36 -13.59 6.44
CA ASN A 347 4.01 -12.30 6.79
C ASN A 347 3.10 -11.05 6.80
N LEU A 348 1.77 -11.20 6.92
CA LEU A 348 0.85 -10.07 7.12
C LEU A 348 0.88 -9.52 8.55
N PHE A 349 0.96 -10.41 9.54
CA PHE A 349 0.81 -10.04 10.94
C PHE A 349 2.14 -9.59 11.57
N TYR A 350 2.04 -8.70 12.55
CA TYR A 350 3.19 -8.25 13.33
C TYR A 350 3.62 -9.32 14.36
N GLY A 351 4.93 -9.53 14.47
CA GLY A 351 5.58 -10.50 15.35
C GLY A 351 5.33 -11.99 15.10
N THR A 352 4.71 -12.36 13.97
CA THR A 352 4.79 -13.71 13.40
C THR A 352 4.90 -13.63 11.87
N GLY A 353 5.62 -14.57 11.27
CA GLY A 353 5.66 -14.75 9.82
C GLY A 353 4.72 -15.84 9.30
N ILE A 354 4.11 -16.59 10.23
CA ILE A 354 3.27 -17.74 9.92
C ILE A 354 2.00 -17.27 9.18
N PRO A 355 1.56 -17.95 8.11
CA PRO A 355 0.27 -17.68 7.48
C PRO A 355 -0.89 -17.95 8.45
N ALA A 356 -1.89 -17.08 8.39
CA ALA A 356 -3.12 -17.22 9.16
C ALA A 356 -4.30 -17.55 8.24
N CYS A 357 -5.43 -17.88 8.84
CA CYS A 357 -6.71 -18.02 8.16
C CYS A 357 -7.78 -17.29 8.95
N ILE A 358 -8.86 -16.90 8.27
CA ILE A 358 -10.09 -16.44 8.89
C ILE A 358 -11.06 -17.63 8.90
N VAL A 359 -11.50 -18.03 10.09
CA VAL A 359 -12.59 -18.99 10.27
C VAL A 359 -13.87 -18.19 10.45
N VAL A 360 -14.80 -18.33 9.50
CA VAL A 360 -16.10 -17.66 9.56
C VAL A 360 -17.13 -18.60 10.19
N LEU A 361 -17.64 -18.20 11.34
CA LEU A 361 -18.73 -18.85 12.05
C LEU A 361 -20.05 -18.15 11.74
N ASP A 362 -21.12 -18.92 11.59
CA ASP A 362 -22.44 -18.36 11.38
C ASP A 362 -23.47 -19.32 12.00
N LYS A 363 -24.26 -18.86 12.97
CA LYS A 363 -25.30 -19.70 13.61
C LYS A 363 -26.64 -19.61 12.90
N GLU A 364 -26.85 -18.54 12.13
CA GLU A 364 -28.06 -18.36 11.34
C GLU A 364 -28.14 -19.48 10.29
N ASN A 365 -29.26 -20.20 10.22
CA ASN A 365 -29.49 -21.28 9.24
C ASN A 365 -28.41 -22.39 9.21
N ALA A 366 -27.68 -22.61 10.32
CA ALA A 366 -26.54 -23.54 10.33
C ALA A 366 -26.89 -24.98 9.94
N GLN A 367 -28.06 -25.46 10.36
CA GLN A 367 -28.54 -26.81 10.06
C GLN A 367 -28.83 -27.04 8.57
N ALA A 368 -29.00 -25.98 7.77
CA ALA A 368 -29.24 -26.08 6.33
C ALA A 368 -27.94 -26.07 5.50
N ARG A 369 -26.76 -25.87 6.12
CA ARG A 369 -25.50 -25.81 5.38
C ARG A 369 -25.03 -27.20 4.94
N THR A 370 -24.63 -27.28 3.68
CA THR A 370 -24.21 -28.53 3.03
C THR A 370 -22.69 -28.64 2.82
N GLY A 371 -21.93 -27.60 3.14
CA GLY A 371 -20.49 -27.53 2.91
C GLY A 371 -19.83 -26.31 3.56
N VAL A 372 -18.54 -26.16 3.28
CA VAL A 372 -17.68 -25.07 3.75
C VAL A 372 -17.14 -24.34 2.53
N PHE A 373 -17.40 -23.03 2.43
CA PHE A 373 -16.83 -22.23 1.35
C PHE A 373 -15.38 -21.85 1.67
N MET A 374 -14.44 -22.23 0.82
CA MET A 374 -13.01 -22.02 1.03
C MET A 374 -12.45 -21.02 0.01
N ILE A 375 -11.57 -20.14 0.48
CA ILE A 375 -10.76 -19.24 -0.34
C ILE A 375 -9.29 -19.42 0.02
N ASP A 376 -8.43 -19.58 -0.99
CA ASP A 376 -6.98 -19.43 -0.86
C ASP A 376 -6.55 -18.07 -1.42
N ALA A 377 -6.48 -17.05 -0.56
CA ALA A 377 -6.01 -15.72 -0.92
C ALA A 377 -4.50 -15.53 -0.68
N SER A 378 -3.73 -16.61 -0.51
CA SER A 378 -2.33 -16.53 -0.08
C SER A 378 -1.39 -15.80 -1.05
N LYS A 379 -1.78 -15.67 -2.33
CA LYS A 379 -1.00 -15.01 -3.38
C LYS A 379 -1.33 -13.52 -3.58
N GLY A 380 -2.54 -13.07 -3.23
CA GLY A 380 -2.96 -11.68 -3.42
C GLY A 380 -2.33 -10.76 -2.38
N LEU A 381 -1.22 -10.11 -2.74
CA LEU A 381 -0.47 -9.23 -1.85
C LEU A 381 0.41 -8.22 -2.59
N MET A 382 0.80 -7.18 -1.88
CA MET A 382 1.96 -6.35 -2.20
C MET A 382 3.03 -6.45 -1.10
N LYS A 383 4.29 -6.19 -1.47
CA LYS A 383 5.40 -6.06 -0.51
C LYS A 383 5.39 -4.66 0.11
N ASP A 384 5.54 -4.61 1.43
CA ASP A 384 5.72 -3.38 2.21
C ASP A 384 6.91 -3.60 3.18
N GLY A 385 8.12 -3.30 2.70
CA GLY A 385 9.37 -3.62 3.39
C GLY A 385 9.50 -5.13 3.67
N ASN A 386 9.66 -5.49 4.95
CA ASN A 386 9.78 -6.89 5.39
C ASN A 386 8.42 -7.57 5.62
N LYS A 387 7.31 -6.89 5.36
CA LYS A 387 5.95 -7.39 5.56
C LYS A 387 5.20 -7.46 4.23
N ASN A 388 4.17 -8.29 4.21
CA ASN A 388 3.20 -8.30 3.12
C ASN A 388 2.00 -7.45 3.54
N ARG A 389 1.28 -6.90 2.56
CA ARG A 389 -0.01 -6.23 2.75
C ARG A 389 -1.00 -6.64 1.68
N LEU A 390 -2.27 -6.57 2.02
CA LEU A 390 -3.35 -6.71 1.05
C LEU A 390 -3.55 -5.37 0.34
N ARG A 391 -3.67 -5.42 -0.98
CA ARG A 391 -4.06 -4.27 -1.80
C ARG A 391 -5.56 -4.06 -1.68
N SER A 392 -6.06 -2.94 -2.19
CA SER A 392 -7.50 -2.66 -2.18
C SER A 392 -8.26 -3.71 -2.99
N GLN A 393 -7.71 -4.14 -4.13
CA GLN A 393 -8.28 -5.23 -4.93
C GLN A 393 -8.37 -6.57 -4.17
N ASP A 394 -7.36 -6.91 -3.38
CA ASP A 394 -7.32 -8.20 -2.66
C ASP A 394 -8.44 -8.26 -1.62
N ILE A 395 -8.65 -7.16 -0.87
CA ILE A 395 -9.74 -7.03 0.09
C ILE A 395 -11.10 -7.17 -0.60
N HIS A 396 -11.29 -6.44 -1.70
CA HIS A 396 -12.56 -6.42 -2.41
C HIS A 396 -12.88 -7.81 -3.00
N LYS A 397 -11.91 -8.46 -3.65
CA LYS A 397 -12.05 -9.80 -4.24
C LYS A 397 -12.39 -10.83 -3.18
N ILE A 398 -11.67 -10.86 -2.05
CA ILE A 398 -11.96 -11.79 -0.94
C ILE A 398 -13.41 -11.63 -0.46
N VAL A 399 -13.83 -10.39 -0.20
CA VAL A 399 -15.17 -10.12 0.35
C VAL A 399 -16.26 -10.47 -0.67
N ASP A 400 -16.09 -10.09 -1.93
CA ASP A 400 -17.09 -10.33 -2.96
C ASP A 400 -17.26 -11.82 -3.23
N VAL A 401 -16.14 -12.52 -3.43
CA VAL A 401 -16.09 -13.97 -3.66
C VAL A 401 -16.68 -14.72 -2.47
N PHE A 402 -16.36 -14.33 -1.23
CA PHE A 402 -16.90 -14.98 -0.04
C PHE A 402 -18.41 -14.78 0.12
N ASN A 403 -18.88 -13.54 -0.01
CA ASN A 403 -20.28 -13.20 0.22
C ASN A 403 -21.19 -13.75 -0.87
N LYS A 404 -20.72 -13.80 -2.12
CA LYS A 404 -21.44 -14.40 -3.26
C LYS A 404 -21.23 -15.91 -3.37
N GLN A 405 -20.23 -16.46 -2.68
CA GLN A 405 -19.78 -17.86 -2.80
C GLN A 405 -19.42 -18.24 -4.24
N THR A 406 -18.79 -17.32 -4.96
CA THR A 406 -18.37 -17.52 -6.36
C THR A 406 -17.21 -18.51 -6.41
N GLU A 407 -17.31 -19.61 -7.15
CA GLU A 407 -16.17 -20.51 -7.35
C GLU A 407 -15.25 -19.95 -8.43
N ILE A 408 -13.94 -19.95 -8.14
CA ILE A 408 -12.89 -19.46 -9.04
C ILE A 408 -11.76 -20.48 -8.99
N ASP A 409 -11.36 -20.96 -10.17
CA ASP A 409 -10.30 -21.97 -10.28
C ASP A 409 -9.05 -21.55 -9.51
N ARG A 410 -8.46 -22.50 -8.77
CA ARG A 410 -7.29 -22.32 -7.89
C ARG A 410 -7.37 -21.25 -6.80
N TYR A 411 -8.53 -20.60 -6.63
CA TYR A 411 -8.71 -19.52 -5.66
C TYR A 411 -9.83 -19.81 -4.66
N SER A 412 -10.98 -20.33 -5.10
CA SER A 412 -12.13 -20.53 -4.21
C SER A 412 -13.06 -21.65 -4.65
N ARG A 413 -13.64 -22.36 -3.68
CA ARG A 413 -14.48 -23.55 -3.92
C ARG A 413 -15.46 -23.78 -2.77
N MET A 414 -16.69 -24.19 -3.08
CA MET A 414 -17.62 -24.77 -2.11
C MET A 414 -17.26 -26.24 -1.91
N VAL A 415 -16.73 -26.58 -0.73
CA VAL A 415 -16.37 -27.97 -0.41
C VAL A 415 -17.55 -28.65 0.28
N PRO A 416 -18.17 -29.68 -0.32
CA PRO A 416 -19.30 -30.38 0.30
C PRO A 416 -18.89 -31.09 1.60
N LEU A 417 -19.77 -31.12 2.58
CA LEU A 417 -19.50 -31.80 3.86
C LEU A 417 -19.21 -33.30 3.66
N ALA A 418 -19.79 -33.92 2.62
CA ALA A 418 -19.49 -35.30 2.25
C ALA A 418 -18.01 -35.49 1.82
N GLU A 419 -17.42 -34.53 1.10
CA GLU A 419 -16.01 -34.56 0.73
C GLU A 419 -15.10 -34.29 1.94
N VAL A 420 -15.51 -33.37 2.82
CA VAL A 420 -14.81 -33.09 4.08
C VAL A 420 -14.82 -34.32 5.01
N ALA A 421 -15.93 -35.05 5.05
CA ALA A 421 -16.11 -36.25 5.88
C ALA A 421 -15.51 -37.53 5.27
N ASP A 422 -15.08 -37.51 4.00
CA ASP A 422 -14.44 -38.64 3.35
C ASP A 422 -13.21 -39.11 4.15
N PRO A 423 -12.96 -40.42 4.31
CA PRO A 423 -11.81 -40.92 5.06
C PRO A 423 -10.44 -40.37 4.62
N LYS A 424 -10.28 -39.93 3.36
CA LYS A 424 -9.05 -39.28 2.87
C LYS A 424 -8.83 -37.90 3.47
N ASN A 425 -9.91 -37.21 3.84
CA ASN A 425 -9.89 -35.89 4.44
C ASN A 425 -10.13 -35.93 5.95
N ASP A 426 -10.97 -36.83 6.47
CA ASP A 426 -11.25 -37.02 7.91
C ASP A 426 -11.47 -35.69 8.66
N TYR A 427 -12.37 -34.86 8.11
CA TYR A 427 -12.69 -33.53 8.61
C TYR A 427 -11.51 -32.56 8.68
N ASN A 428 -10.40 -32.83 7.99
CA ASN A 428 -9.26 -31.92 7.85
C ASN A 428 -9.62 -30.78 6.89
N LEU A 429 -9.51 -29.53 7.34
CA LEU A 429 -9.85 -28.33 6.57
C LEU A 429 -8.60 -27.65 5.97
N ASN A 430 -7.46 -28.34 5.86
CA ASN A 430 -6.26 -27.77 5.24
C ASN A 430 -6.54 -27.39 3.78
N ILE A 431 -6.43 -26.10 3.46
CA ILE A 431 -6.89 -25.53 2.19
C ILE A 431 -6.29 -26.24 0.97
N PRO A 432 -4.98 -26.58 0.92
CA PRO A 432 -4.37 -27.30 -0.21
C PRO A 432 -4.93 -28.69 -0.52
N ARG A 433 -5.77 -29.26 0.37
CA ARG A 433 -6.49 -30.52 0.08
C ARG A 433 -7.66 -30.34 -0.88
N TYR A 434 -8.15 -29.10 -1.01
CA TYR A 434 -9.39 -28.78 -1.72
C TYR A 434 -9.19 -27.80 -2.86
N ILE A 435 -8.16 -26.95 -2.75
CA ILE A 435 -7.79 -25.93 -3.74
C ILE A 435 -6.30 -26.09 -4.01
N ASP A 436 -5.95 -26.46 -5.23
CA ASP A 436 -4.56 -26.45 -5.68
C ASP A 436 -4.21 -25.06 -6.20
N SER A 437 -3.53 -24.28 -5.37
CA SER A 437 -3.09 -22.93 -5.73
C SER A 437 -1.68 -22.94 -6.34
N SER A 438 -1.04 -24.09 -6.57
CA SER A 438 0.28 -24.14 -7.20
C SER A 438 0.23 -23.67 -8.64
N GLU A 439 1.32 -23.06 -9.09
CA GLU A 439 1.49 -22.82 -10.53
C GLU A 439 1.78 -24.16 -11.19
N PRO A 440 1.21 -24.44 -12.37
CA PRO A 440 1.55 -25.65 -13.11
C PRO A 440 3.05 -25.62 -13.38
N GLU A 441 3.72 -26.75 -13.19
CA GLU A 441 5.08 -26.87 -13.66
C GLU A 441 5.13 -26.60 -15.16
N ASP A 442 6.09 -25.78 -15.58
CA ASP A 442 6.37 -25.55 -17.00
C ASP A 442 7.16 -26.74 -17.55
N ILE A 443 6.43 -27.79 -17.93
CA ILE A 443 6.99 -29.07 -18.35
C ILE A 443 7.50 -28.96 -19.78
N GLN A 444 8.81 -29.12 -19.96
CA GLN A 444 9.40 -29.18 -21.29
C GLN A 444 9.10 -30.51 -22.00
N ASP A 445 8.76 -30.44 -23.28
CA ASP A 445 8.48 -31.62 -24.10
C ASP A 445 9.75 -32.21 -24.76
N LEU A 446 10.03 -33.49 -24.46
CA LEU A 446 11.17 -34.20 -25.03
C LEU A 446 11.03 -34.39 -26.55
N HIS A 447 9.83 -34.67 -27.06
CA HIS A 447 9.61 -34.87 -28.49
C HIS A 447 9.72 -33.55 -29.26
N ALA A 448 9.29 -32.43 -28.68
CA ALA A 448 9.55 -31.10 -29.25
C ALA A 448 11.05 -30.81 -29.35
N HIS A 449 11.85 -31.13 -28.34
CA HIS A 449 13.32 -30.98 -28.40
C HIS A 449 13.96 -31.86 -29.48
N LEU A 450 13.42 -33.05 -29.74
CA LEU A 450 13.96 -33.97 -30.74
C LEU A 450 13.53 -33.64 -32.18
N HIS A 451 12.33 -33.10 -32.37
CA HIS A 451 11.70 -32.99 -33.70
C HIS A 451 11.19 -31.58 -34.04
N GLY A 452 11.43 -30.59 -33.17
CA GLY A 452 10.91 -29.24 -33.29
C GLY A 452 9.40 -29.18 -33.01
N GLY A 453 8.81 -28.00 -33.17
CA GLY A 453 7.39 -27.75 -32.97
C GLY A 453 7.00 -27.57 -31.50
N ILE A 454 6.15 -26.58 -31.24
CA ILE A 454 5.63 -26.24 -29.91
C ILE A 454 4.47 -27.19 -29.58
N PRO A 455 4.45 -27.83 -28.40
CA PRO A 455 3.33 -28.68 -27.99
C PRO A 455 2.00 -27.91 -27.93
N ASP A 456 0.94 -28.47 -28.51
CA ASP A 456 -0.38 -27.83 -28.51
C ASP A 456 -0.93 -27.64 -27.09
N ARG A 457 -0.54 -28.50 -26.12
CA ARG A 457 -0.90 -28.32 -24.70
C ARG A 457 -0.41 -26.99 -24.10
N ASP A 458 0.75 -26.51 -24.52
CA ASP A 458 1.33 -25.25 -24.02
C ASP A 458 0.60 -24.06 -24.66
N LEU A 459 0.14 -24.22 -25.90
CA LEU A 459 -0.73 -23.25 -26.54
C LEU A 459 -2.14 -23.27 -25.91
N ASP A 460 -2.70 -24.43 -25.59
CA ASP A 460 -4.02 -24.55 -24.97
C ASP A 460 -4.06 -23.93 -23.56
N ALA A 461 -2.93 -23.92 -22.84
CA ALA A 461 -2.79 -23.22 -21.57
C ALA A 461 -2.97 -21.69 -21.70
N LEU A 462 -2.86 -21.13 -22.91
CA LEU A 462 -3.15 -19.73 -23.24
C LEU A 462 -4.60 -19.49 -23.68
N SER A 463 -5.52 -20.42 -23.41
CA SER A 463 -6.94 -20.36 -23.80
C SER A 463 -7.63 -19.04 -23.53
N GLY A 464 -7.37 -18.37 -22.40
CA GLY A 464 -7.94 -17.05 -22.11
C GLY A 464 -7.60 -15.99 -23.17
N TYR A 465 -6.40 -16.04 -23.75
CA TYR A 465 -6.02 -15.18 -24.87
C TYR A 465 -6.73 -15.58 -26.17
N TRP A 466 -6.97 -16.87 -26.40
CA TRP A 466 -7.66 -17.36 -27.60
C TRP A 466 -9.17 -17.11 -27.54
N GLU A 467 -9.76 -17.07 -26.36
CA GLU A 467 -11.14 -16.64 -26.16
C GLU A 467 -11.28 -15.13 -26.43
N ALA A 468 -10.31 -14.32 -26.00
CA ALA A 468 -10.28 -12.89 -26.26
C ALA A 468 -9.91 -12.55 -27.73
N PHE A 469 -9.02 -13.33 -28.34
CA PHE A 469 -8.47 -13.14 -29.69
C PHE A 469 -8.57 -14.42 -30.54
N PRO A 470 -9.78 -14.79 -31.02
CA PRO A 470 -10.03 -16.09 -31.66
C PRO A 470 -9.24 -16.33 -32.95
N GLN A 471 -8.88 -15.28 -33.70
CA GLN A 471 -8.11 -15.42 -34.93
C GLN A 471 -6.61 -15.41 -34.69
N LEU A 472 -6.16 -14.82 -33.58
CA LEU A 472 -4.74 -14.64 -33.30
C LEU A 472 -3.96 -15.96 -33.25
N ARG A 473 -4.53 -17.02 -32.64
CA ARG A 473 -3.88 -18.34 -32.60
C ARG A 473 -3.56 -18.87 -34.00
N GLY A 474 -4.52 -18.81 -34.92
CA GLY A 474 -4.34 -19.28 -36.30
C GLY A 474 -3.44 -18.39 -37.16
N GLN A 475 -3.25 -17.13 -36.76
CA GLN A 475 -2.29 -16.23 -37.40
C GLN A 475 -0.86 -16.52 -36.97
N LEU A 476 -0.65 -16.78 -35.68
CA LEU A 476 0.67 -17.01 -35.09
C LEU A 476 1.18 -18.44 -35.30
N PHE A 477 0.29 -19.42 -35.41
CA PHE A 477 0.66 -20.83 -35.43
C PHE A 477 0.08 -21.60 -36.61
N LYS A 478 0.86 -22.55 -37.12
CA LYS A 478 0.43 -23.54 -38.13
C LYS A 478 0.72 -24.95 -37.62
N VAL A 479 -0.10 -25.92 -38.03
CA VAL A 479 0.12 -27.33 -37.67
C VAL A 479 1.45 -27.82 -38.21
N ASN A 480 2.29 -28.39 -37.32
CA ASN A 480 3.52 -29.09 -37.69
C ASN A 480 3.25 -30.59 -37.86
N ARG A 481 2.77 -31.24 -36.80
CA ARG A 481 2.43 -32.67 -36.71
C ARG A 481 1.32 -32.87 -35.66
N PRO A 482 0.76 -34.08 -35.48
CA PRO A 482 -0.26 -34.30 -34.44
C PRO A 482 0.25 -33.84 -33.07
N ASP A 483 -0.51 -32.97 -32.41
CA ASP A 483 -0.25 -32.35 -31.11
C ASP A 483 0.89 -31.30 -31.05
N TYR A 484 1.41 -30.84 -32.20
CA TYR A 484 2.44 -29.80 -32.26
C TYR A 484 2.21 -28.78 -33.38
N SER A 485 2.57 -27.53 -33.08
CA SER A 485 2.44 -26.39 -33.99
C SER A 485 3.75 -25.61 -34.13
N ASP A 486 4.01 -25.04 -35.30
CA ASP A 486 5.12 -24.11 -35.53
C ASP A 486 4.63 -22.67 -35.50
N LEU A 487 5.52 -21.77 -35.09
CA LEU A 487 5.33 -20.35 -35.36
C LEU A 487 5.33 -20.09 -36.87
N THR A 488 4.44 -19.22 -37.32
CA THR A 488 4.35 -18.79 -38.72
C THR A 488 5.33 -17.66 -39.06
N LEU A 489 5.91 -17.03 -38.04
CA LEU A 489 6.80 -15.86 -38.10
C LEU A 489 8.02 -16.05 -37.18
N ASP A 490 9.03 -15.20 -37.36
CA ASP A 490 10.23 -15.22 -36.50
C ASP A 490 9.89 -14.77 -35.07
N VAL A 491 10.60 -15.31 -34.07
CA VAL A 491 10.38 -14.98 -32.65
C VAL A 491 10.50 -13.48 -32.37
N SER A 492 11.37 -12.78 -33.09
CA SER A 492 11.55 -11.32 -32.97
C SER A 492 10.34 -10.52 -33.50
N GLU A 493 9.53 -11.10 -34.38
CA GLU A 493 8.36 -10.45 -34.99
C GLU A 493 7.06 -10.67 -34.19
N VAL A 494 7.06 -11.59 -33.22
CA VAL A 494 5.87 -11.96 -32.41
C VAL A 494 5.23 -10.75 -31.76
N GLN A 495 6.04 -9.89 -31.14
CA GLN A 495 5.53 -8.71 -30.45
C GLN A 495 4.77 -7.78 -31.40
N GLN A 496 5.39 -7.44 -32.52
CA GLN A 496 4.81 -6.52 -33.48
C GLN A 496 3.55 -7.12 -34.13
N SER A 497 3.57 -8.42 -34.45
CA SER A 497 2.43 -9.14 -35.00
C SER A 497 1.20 -9.11 -34.06
N ILE A 498 1.41 -9.30 -32.76
CA ILE A 498 0.32 -9.21 -31.77
C ILE A 498 -0.20 -7.77 -31.65
N LEU A 499 0.70 -6.78 -31.58
CA LEU A 499 0.31 -5.36 -31.48
C LEU A 499 -0.44 -4.85 -32.72
N ASP A 500 -0.11 -5.37 -33.90
CA ASP A 500 -0.75 -5.03 -35.17
C ASP A 500 -2.04 -5.84 -35.43
N SER A 501 -2.36 -6.82 -34.57
CA SER A 501 -3.58 -7.61 -34.71
C SER A 501 -4.83 -6.73 -34.59
N PRO A 502 -5.79 -6.82 -35.54
CA PRO A 502 -7.06 -6.10 -35.44
C PRO A 502 -7.86 -6.45 -34.18
N GLU A 503 -7.76 -7.68 -33.69
CA GLU A 503 -8.46 -8.13 -32.48
C GLU A 503 -7.88 -7.46 -31.24
N PHE A 504 -6.55 -7.35 -31.17
CA PHE A 504 -5.87 -6.66 -30.09
C PHE A 504 -6.15 -5.15 -30.10
N GLN A 505 -6.04 -4.50 -31.26
CA GLN A 505 -6.33 -3.06 -31.37
C GLN A 505 -7.79 -2.75 -31.00
N LYS A 506 -8.73 -3.63 -31.37
CA LYS A 506 -10.13 -3.52 -30.97
C LYS A 506 -10.30 -3.65 -29.46
N PHE A 507 -9.68 -4.64 -28.84
CA PHE A 507 -9.73 -4.83 -27.38
C PHE A 507 -9.15 -3.62 -26.63
N ALA A 508 -7.98 -3.13 -27.03
CA ALA A 508 -7.38 -1.94 -26.43
C ALA A 508 -8.25 -0.69 -26.62
N ALA A 509 -8.91 -0.54 -27.76
CA ALA A 509 -9.87 0.54 -28.01
C ALA A 509 -11.14 0.41 -27.18
N GLU A 510 -11.66 -0.80 -26.99
CA GLU A 510 -12.81 -1.10 -26.14
C GLU A 510 -12.53 -0.76 -24.68
N VAL A 511 -11.39 -1.21 -24.13
CA VAL A 511 -10.97 -0.87 -22.76
C VAL A 511 -10.82 0.65 -22.59
N ARG A 512 -10.20 1.33 -23.56
CA ARG A 512 -10.08 2.81 -23.53
C ARG A 512 -11.45 3.50 -23.59
N GLY A 513 -12.36 2.97 -24.41
CA GLY A 513 -13.74 3.43 -24.52
C GLY A 513 -14.48 3.31 -23.19
N LEU A 514 -14.43 2.13 -22.56
CA LEU A 514 -15.05 1.88 -21.25
C LEU A 514 -14.50 2.80 -20.16
N THR A 515 -13.18 3.04 -20.13
CA THR A 515 -12.59 4.00 -19.18
C THR A 515 -13.09 5.42 -19.40
N THR A 516 -13.24 5.83 -20.67
CA THR A 516 -13.78 7.16 -21.03
C THR A 516 -15.25 7.27 -20.63
N GLU A 517 -16.06 6.26 -20.96
CA GLU A 517 -17.48 6.22 -20.60
C GLU A 517 -17.71 6.22 -19.09
N TRP A 518 -16.88 5.47 -18.34
CA TRP A 518 -16.89 5.50 -16.89
C TRP A 518 -16.57 6.90 -16.35
N PHE A 519 -15.55 7.55 -16.90
CA PHE A 519 -15.17 8.88 -16.45
C PHE A 519 -16.27 9.90 -16.77
N ASP A 520 -16.79 9.88 -17.99
CA ASP A 520 -17.88 10.77 -18.43
C ASP A 520 -19.13 10.60 -17.56
N ALA A 521 -19.46 9.37 -17.15
CA ALA A 521 -20.59 9.09 -16.27
C ALA A 521 -20.46 9.70 -14.86
N HIS A 522 -19.22 9.91 -14.38
CA HIS A 522 -18.94 10.46 -13.04
C HIS A 522 -18.37 11.87 -13.08
N ARG A 523 -18.09 12.42 -14.26
CA ARG A 523 -17.41 13.71 -14.42
C ARG A 523 -18.17 14.85 -13.73
N ASP A 524 -19.49 14.85 -13.82
CA ASP A 524 -20.33 15.87 -13.16
C ASP A 524 -20.29 15.74 -11.63
N GLN A 525 -20.32 14.51 -11.11
CA GLN A 525 -20.18 14.24 -9.66
C GLN A 525 -18.81 14.69 -9.14
N LEU A 526 -17.74 14.42 -9.90
CA LEU A 526 -16.39 14.88 -9.58
C LEU A 526 -16.27 16.40 -9.71
N ALA A 527 -16.94 17.03 -10.67
CA ALA A 527 -16.95 18.49 -10.83
C ALA A 527 -17.74 19.21 -9.74
N SER A 528 -18.65 18.50 -9.04
CA SER A 528 -19.45 19.04 -7.95
C SER A 528 -18.81 18.92 -6.56
N ILE A 529 -17.55 18.47 -6.46
CA ILE A 529 -16.84 18.43 -5.17
C ILE A 529 -16.84 19.83 -4.54
N ASP A 530 -17.26 19.88 -3.28
CA ASP A 530 -17.42 21.05 -2.44
C ASP A 530 -17.13 20.72 -0.96
N ALA A 531 -17.31 21.68 -0.06
CA ALA A 531 -17.02 21.50 1.37
C ALA A 531 -17.86 20.44 2.09
N ASP A 532 -19.00 20.03 1.51
CA ASP A 532 -19.93 19.05 2.10
C ASP A 532 -19.76 17.63 1.52
N THR A 533 -18.84 17.48 0.55
CA THR A 533 -18.54 16.20 -0.08
C THR A 533 -18.01 15.18 0.93
N GLN A 534 -18.46 13.93 0.84
CA GLN A 534 -17.93 12.82 1.65
C GLN A 534 -16.98 11.96 0.79
N PRO A 535 -15.65 12.08 0.94
CA PRO A 535 -14.70 11.41 0.05
C PRO A 535 -14.85 9.89 0.01
N ASN A 536 -15.16 9.27 1.16
CA ASN A 536 -15.36 7.82 1.27
C ASN A 536 -16.61 7.34 0.51
N GLU A 537 -17.70 8.12 0.51
CA GLU A 537 -18.89 7.79 -0.26
C GLU A 537 -18.67 8.02 -1.76
N LEU A 538 -17.95 9.10 -2.12
CA LEU A 538 -17.57 9.41 -3.49
C LEU A 538 -16.75 8.27 -4.11
N ILE A 539 -15.64 7.87 -3.47
CA ILE A 539 -14.78 6.81 -4.01
C ILE A 539 -15.50 5.47 -4.07
N ALA A 540 -16.32 5.14 -3.07
CA ALA A 540 -17.11 3.90 -3.08
C ALA A 540 -18.06 3.88 -4.28
N SER A 541 -18.79 4.98 -4.52
CA SER A 541 -19.73 5.09 -5.64
C SER A 541 -19.04 4.89 -7.01
N ILE A 542 -17.96 5.63 -7.27
CA ILE A 542 -17.31 5.61 -8.59
C ILE A 542 -16.55 4.29 -8.82
N SER A 543 -16.01 3.67 -7.76
CA SER A 543 -15.25 2.43 -7.86
C SER A 543 -16.15 1.18 -7.97
N ASP A 544 -17.33 1.18 -7.35
CA ASP A 544 -18.34 0.13 -7.53
C ASP A 544 -18.84 0.08 -8.98
N ASP A 545 -19.10 1.23 -9.61
CA ASP A 545 -19.49 1.30 -11.03
C ASP A 545 -18.35 0.86 -11.96
N LEU A 546 -17.09 1.19 -11.61
CA LEU A 546 -15.92 0.74 -12.35
C LEU A 546 -15.84 -0.79 -12.39
N LEU A 547 -15.96 -1.45 -11.23
CA LEU A 547 -15.99 -2.91 -11.14
C LEU A 547 -17.11 -3.51 -11.99
N ALA A 548 -18.31 -2.92 -11.94
CA ALA A 548 -19.46 -3.40 -12.70
C ALA A 548 -19.24 -3.32 -14.22
N ARG A 549 -18.61 -2.25 -14.71
CA ARG A 549 -18.32 -2.04 -16.14
C ARG A 549 -17.24 -2.95 -16.69
N PHE A 550 -16.22 -3.25 -15.88
CA PHE A 550 -15.07 -4.05 -16.32
C PHE A 550 -15.26 -5.55 -16.14
N LYS A 551 -16.18 -5.98 -15.28
CA LYS A 551 -16.51 -7.40 -15.07
C LYS A 551 -16.76 -8.24 -16.34
N PRO A 552 -17.45 -7.75 -17.39
CA PRO A 552 -17.66 -8.54 -18.60
C PRO A 552 -16.48 -8.52 -19.59
N VAL A 553 -15.43 -7.73 -19.33
CA VAL A 553 -14.28 -7.58 -20.24
C VAL A 553 -13.43 -8.85 -20.18
N PRO A 554 -13.26 -9.58 -21.30
CA PRO A 554 -12.42 -10.77 -21.32
C PRO A 554 -10.97 -10.44 -20.96
N LEU A 555 -10.26 -11.40 -20.35
CA LEU A 555 -8.82 -11.35 -20.03
C LEU A 555 -8.38 -10.30 -18.99
N LEU A 556 -9.05 -9.16 -18.89
CA LEU A 556 -8.75 -8.10 -17.93
C LEU A 556 -9.62 -8.26 -16.68
N ASP A 557 -9.00 -8.67 -15.57
CA ASP A 557 -9.67 -8.82 -14.27
C ASP A 557 -10.15 -7.45 -13.77
N GLU A 558 -11.43 -7.32 -13.42
CA GLU A 558 -12.02 -6.05 -12.96
C GLU A 558 -11.36 -5.52 -11.68
N TYR A 559 -10.83 -6.41 -10.84
CA TYR A 559 -10.13 -6.05 -9.62
C TYR A 559 -8.77 -5.41 -9.90
N ASP A 560 -8.09 -5.79 -10.99
CA ASP A 560 -6.83 -5.14 -11.40
C ASP A 560 -7.06 -3.71 -11.86
N VAL A 561 -8.16 -3.46 -12.59
CA VAL A 561 -8.59 -2.10 -12.99
C VAL A 561 -8.98 -1.26 -11.77
N TYR A 562 -9.75 -1.85 -10.85
CA TYR A 562 -10.09 -1.23 -9.57
C TYR A 562 -8.85 -0.83 -8.77
N GLU A 563 -7.82 -1.67 -8.73
CA GLU A 563 -6.56 -1.36 -8.04
C GLU A 563 -5.88 -0.11 -8.62
N GLN A 564 -5.94 0.10 -9.93
CA GLN A 564 -5.36 1.28 -10.55
C GLN A 564 -6.02 2.57 -10.06
N LEU A 565 -7.35 2.56 -9.90
CA LEU A 565 -8.08 3.67 -9.33
C LEU A 565 -7.72 3.86 -7.86
N MET A 566 -7.73 2.79 -7.07
CA MET A 566 -7.50 2.88 -5.63
C MET A 566 -6.07 3.29 -5.28
N THR A 567 -5.08 2.77 -6.01
CA THR A 567 -3.68 3.21 -5.87
C THR A 567 -3.57 4.71 -6.18
N TYR A 568 -4.21 5.19 -7.24
CA TYR A 568 -4.17 6.60 -7.59
C TYR A 568 -4.95 7.49 -6.62
N TRP A 569 -6.08 7.00 -6.11
CA TRP A 569 -6.88 7.66 -5.09
C TRP A 569 -6.07 7.88 -3.81
N HIS A 570 -5.47 6.83 -3.27
CA HIS A 570 -4.68 6.91 -2.03
C HIS A 570 -3.40 7.73 -2.18
N ALA A 571 -2.81 7.77 -3.37
CA ALA A 571 -1.57 8.49 -3.61
C ALA A 571 -1.76 9.98 -3.93
N ILE A 572 -2.82 10.34 -4.65
CA ILE A 572 -2.99 11.69 -5.23
C ILE A 572 -4.43 12.21 -5.11
N MET A 573 -5.43 11.50 -5.63
CA MET A 573 -6.77 12.10 -5.76
C MET A 573 -7.41 12.44 -4.42
N HIS A 574 -7.19 11.63 -3.38
CA HIS A 574 -7.74 11.91 -2.06
C HIS A 574 -7.26 13.26 -1.51
N ASP A 575 -5.97 13.56 -1.65
CA ASP A 575 -5.39 14.84 -1.21
C ASP A 575 -5.89 16.00 -2.08
N ASP A 576 -6.06 15.79 -3.39
CA ASP A 576 -6.66 16.78 -4.27
C ASP A 576 -8.11 17.10 -3.88
N VAL A 577 -8.93 16.07 -3.64
CA VAL A 577 -10.32 16.20 -3.19
C VAL A 577 -10.37 16.98 -1.89
N PHE A 578 -9.55 16.60 -0.90
CA PHE A 578 -9.47 17.30 0.39
C PHE A 578 -9.05 18.76 0.24
N LEU A 579 -8.10 19.05 -0.65
CA LEU A 579 -7.67 20.42 -0.92
C LEU A 579 -8.80 21.25 -1.56
N ILE A 580 -9.54 20.67 -2.52
CA ILE A 580 -10.70 21.32 -3.16
C ILE A 580 -11.82 21.56 -2.14
N MET A 581 -12.12 20.61 -1.26
CA MET A 581 -13.13 20.76 -0.22
C MET A 581 -12.82 21.94 0.71
N ASN A 582 -11.54 22.11 1.08
CA ASN A 582 -11.12 23.14 2.04
C ASN A 582 -10.93 24.53 1.43
N GLU A 583 -10.43 24.61 0.19
CA GLU A 583 -10.03 25.89 -0.42
C GLU A 583 -10.91 26.30 -1.61
N GLY A 584 -11.81 25.41 -2.04
CA GLY A 584 -12.51 25.51 -3.32
C GLY A 584 -11.57 25.30 -4.51
N TRP A 585 -12.13 25.01 -5.69
CA TRP A 585 -11.37 24.76 -6.91
C TRP A 585 -10.32 25.84 -7.23
N LEU A 586 -10.72 27.11 -7.23
CA LEU A 586 -9.82 28.22 -7.51
C LEU A 586 -8.80 28.49 -6.39
N GLY A 587 -9.13 28.22 -5.13
CA GLY A 587 -8.19 28.39 -4.01
C GLY A 587 -7.10 27.33 -4.08
N ALA A 588 -7.52 26.07 -4.20
CA ALA A 588 -6.66 24.90 -4.30
C ALA A 588 -5.66 24.95 -5.47
N ALA A 589 -6.02 25.60 -6.57
CA ALA A 589 -5.14 25.76 -7.73
C ALA A 589 -4.07 26.85 -7.59
N LYS A 590 -4.07 27.66 -6.52
CA LYS A 590 -3.15 28.79 -6.39
C LYS A 590 -1.73 28.34 -6.05
N PRO A 591 -0.71 28.87 -6.76
CA PRO A 591 0.68 28.73 -6.35
C PRO A 591 0.92 29.29 -4.95
N ARG A 592 1.63 28.52 -4.12
CA ARG A 592 2.16 29.02 -2.84
C ARG A 592 3.67 28.92 -2.81
N LEU A 593 4.30 29.69 -1.92
CA LEU A 593 5.73 29.55 -1.67
C LEU A 593 6.01 28.24 -0.92
N THR A 594 7.16 27.62 -1.20
CA THR A 594 7.64 26.47 -0.43
C THR A 594 7.91 26.87 1.01
N ILE A 595 7.61 25.97 1.94
CA ILE A 595 7.89 26.16 3.36
C ILE A 595 9.36 25.77 3.61
N GLU A 596 10.14 26.74 4.13
CA GLU A 596 11.47 26.51 4.70
C GLU A 596 11.45 26.95 6.18
N ASP A 597 11.41 25.97 7.08
CA ASP A 597 11.48 26.19 8.53
C ASP A 597 12.75 25.52 9.08
N LYS A 598 13.75 26.36 9.39
CA LYS A 598 15.07 25.91 9.88
C LYS A 598 15.00 25.33 11.29
N ASP A 599 14.11 25.86 12.13
CA ASP A 599 13.96 25.39 13.51
C ASP A 599 13.24 24.03 13.53
N ARG A 600 12.28 23.84 12.62
CA ARG A 600 11.55 22.58 12.45
C ARG A 600 12.20 21.59 11.48
N LYS A 601 13.35 21.93 10.87
CA LYS A 601 13.99 21.17 9.78
C LYS A 601 13.00 20.76 8.67
N LEU A 602 12.02 21.61 8.38
CA LEU A 602 11.03 21.36 7.34
C LEU A 602 11.49 22.09 6.08
N SER A 603 11.70 21.33 5.00
CA SER A 603 12.00 21.88 3.69
C SER A 603 11.21 21.12 2.65
N GLU A 604 10.40 21.84 1.89
CA GLU A 604 9.69 21.27 0.74
C GLU A 604 10.55 21.36 -0.52
N THR A 605 10.40 20.38 -1.40
CA THR A 605 10.93 20.45 -2.76
C THR A 605 9.98 21.29 -3.62
N PRO A 606 10.46 22.35 -4.30
CA PRO A 606 9.63 23.16 -5.19
C PRO A 606 9.22 22.39 -6.44
N ASP A 607 8.02 22.67 -6.93
CA ASP A 607 7.54 22.20 -8.24
C ASP A 607 7.93 23.20 -9.35
N LEU A 608 8.12 24.47 -8.99
CA LEU A 608 8.50 25.52 -9.92
C LEU A 608 9.46 26.51 -9.25
N VAL A 609 10.52 26.91 -9.96
CA VAL A 609 11.48 27.92 -9.48
C VAL A 609 11.56 29.04 -10.49
N VAL A 610 11.23 30.27 -10.04
CA VAL A 610 11.23 31.45 -10.91
C VAL A 610 12.26 32.46 -10.42
N GLY A 611 13.10 32.94 -11.34
CA GLY A 611 14.20 33.86 -11.05
C GLY A 611 15.56 33.16 -10.93
N THR A 612 16.61 33.92 -10.61
CA THR A 612 18.00 33.41 -10.58
C THR A 612 18.72 33.75 -9.29
N GLY A 613 19.54 32.82 -8.80
CA GLY A 613 20.39 33.04 -7.62
C GLY A 613 19.58 33.28 -6.34
N ARG A 614 20.05 34.21 -5.51
CA ARG A 614 19.44 34.51 -4.19
C ARG A 614 18.03 35.10 -4.24
N ASN A 615 17.59 35.59 -5.41
CA ASN A 615 16.27 36.18 -5.60
C ASN A 615 15.27 35.19 -6.24
N SER A 616 15.67 33.93 -6.43
CA SER A 616 14.75 32.91 -6.92
C SER A 616 13.64 32.65 -5.90
N GLN A 617 12.41 32.58 -6.40
CA GLN A 617 11.25 32.18 -5.62
C GLN A 617 10.92 30.73 -5.95
N LYS A 618 10.71 29.96 -4.90
CA LYS A 618 10.41 28.53 -4.94
C LYS A 618 8.92 28.36 -4.66
N TYR A 619 8.21 27.77 -5.61
CA TYR A 619 6.77 27.57 -5.54
C TYR A 619 6.42 26.09 -5.43
N LYS A 620 5.34 25.82 -4.70
CA LYS A 620 4.64 24.54 -4.64
C LYS A 620 3.28 24.67 -5.35
N MET A 621 2.93 23.68 -6.15
CA MET A 621 1.64 23.59 -6.86
C MET A 621 0.90 22.35 -6.37
N ASP A 622 0.08 22.50 -5.33
CA ASP A 622 -0.52 21.35 -4.66
C ASP A 622 -1.56 20.62 -5.54
N LEU A 623 -2.43 21.35 -6.27
CA LEU A 623 -3.49 20.73 -7.08
C LEU A 623 -3.10 20.48 -8.54
N ILE A 624 -2.52 21.46 -9.23
CA ILE A 624 -2.25 21.38 -10.67
C ILE A 624 -0.75 21.46 -10.89
N PRO A 625 -0.08 20.38 -11.30
CA PRO A 625 1.33 20.39 -11.66
C PRO A 625 1.66 21.35 -12.84
N PRO A 626 2.85 22.02 -12.84
CA PRO A 626 3.22 22.98 -13.89
C PRO A 626 3.22 22.41 -15.32
N ASP A 627 3.60 21.14 -15.46
CA ASP A 627 3.62 20.42 -16.72
C ASP A 627 2.23 20.35 -17.39
N LEU A 628 1.14 20.29 -16.62
CA LEU A 628 -0.21 20.33 -17.19
C LEU A 628 -0.56 21.72 -17.76
N ILE A 629 -0.14 22.79 -17.09
CA ILE A 629 -0.30 24.16 -17.61
C ILE A 629 0.49 24.34 -18.89
N VAL A 630 1.74 23.88 -18.91
CA VAL A 630 2.61 23.97 -20.08
C VAL A 630 2.04 23.17 -21.24
N LYS A 631 1.65 21.91 -21.00
CA LYS A 631 1.05 21.03 -22.02
C LYS A 631 -0.21 21.63 -22.64
N ARG A 632 -1.07 22.25 -21.82
CA ARG A 632 -2.36 22.78 -22.31
C ARG A 632 -2.24 24.13 -23.00
N TYR A 633 -1.45 25.05 -22.45
CA TYR A 633 -1.44 26.46 -22.89
C TYR A 633 -0.17 26.87 -23.63
N PHE A 634 0.92 26.12 -23.51
CA PHE A 634 2.25 26.48 -24.01
C PHE A 634 2.92 25.34 -24.80
N ALA A 635 2.12 24.52 -25.50
CA ALA A 635 2.62 23.38 -26.26
C ALA A 635 3.62 23.79 -27.37
N ALA A 636 3.43 24.95 -27.99
CA ALA A 636 4.33 25.45 -29.02
C ALA A 636 5.70 25.85 -28.42
N GLU A 637 5.70 26.48 -27.26
CA GLU A 637 6.89 26.83 -26.51
C GLU A 637 7.61 25.58 -25.99
N GLN A 638 6.88 24.58 -25.49
CA GLN A 638 7.43 23.29 -25.10
C GLN A 638 8.11 22.59 -26.28
N ASN A 639 7.44 22.51 -27.44
CA ASN A 639 8.04 21.94 -28.65
C ASN A 639 9.34 22.66 -29.05
N LYS A 640 9.39 23.98 -28.90
CA LYS A 640 10.61 24.77 -29.15
C LYS A 640 11.71 24.47 -28.12
N LEU A 641 11.36 24.32 -26.85
CA LEU A 641 12.28 23.92 -25.80
C LEU A 641 12.84 22.52 -26.07
N ASP A 642 12.00 21.59 -26.53
CA ASP A 642 12.41 20.22 -26.87
C ASP A 642 13.42 20.24 -28.02
N GLN A 643 13.16 21.01 -29.08
CA GLN A 643 14.10 21.21 -30.20
C GLN A 643 15.44 21.81 -29.74
N LEU A 644 15.40 22.82 -28.86
CA LEU A 644 16.62 23.40 -28.29
C LEU A 644 17.36 22.39 -27.41
N SER A 645 16.64 21.52 -26.71
CA SER A 645 17.21 20.48 -25.86
C SER A 645 17.88 19.39 -26.69
N THR A 646 17.26 18.94 -27.77
CA THR A 646 17.88 18.04 -28.75
C THR A 646 19.16 18.67 -29.31
N ALA A 647 19.11 19.93 -29.76
CA ALA A 647 20.30 20.62 -30.26
C ALA A 647 21.42 20.77 -29.21
N ALA A 648 21.07 20.90 -27.92
CA ALA A 648 22.03 20.93 -26.83
C ALA A 648 22.63 19.55 -26.53
N ILE A 649 21.85 18.48 -26.64
CA ILE A 649 22.32 17.09 -26.55
C ILE A 649 23.28 16.80 -27.70
N ASP A 650 22.89 17.12 -28.94
CA ASP A 650 23.73 16.93 -30.13
C ASP A 650 25.06 17.70 -30.01
N ALA A 651 25.01 18.94 -29.52
CA ALA A 651 26.21 19.74 -29.30
C ALA A 651 27.13 19.18 -28.19
N SER A 652 26.56 18.57 -27.15
CA SER A 652 27.35 17.84 -26.14
C SER A 652 27.94 16.55 -26.71
N GLY A 653 27.16 15.79 -27.48
CA GLY A 653 27.64 14.58 -28.16
C GLY A 653 28.80 14.86 -29.11
N ALA A 654 28.74 15.95 -29.88
CA ALA A 654 29.84 16.35 -30.75
C ALA A 654 31.13 16.71 -29.98
N VAL A 655 31.01 17.26 -28.77
CA VAL A 655 32.17 17.48 -27.88
C VAL A 655 32.73 16.14 -27.40
N GLU A 656 31.86 15.23 -26.93
CA GLU A 656 32.26 13.91 -26.44
C GLU A 656 32.95 13.08 -27.54
N GLU A 657 32.34 12.98 -28.71
CA GLU A 657 32.88 12.27 -29.89
C GLU A 657 34.27 12.82 -30.28
N TYR A 658 34.41 14.15 -30.38
CA TYR A 658 35.68 14.77 -30.75
C TYR A 658 36.77 14.57 -29.68
N VAL A 659 36.38 14.57 -28.40
CA VAL A 659 37.29 14.30 -27.30
C VAL A 659 37.71 12.83 -27.31
N GLU A 660 36.80 11.89 -27.49
CA GLU A 660 37.12 10.46 -27.55
C GLU A 660 38.04 10.13 -28.73
N GLU A 661 37.89 10.78 -29.87
CA GLU A 661 38.75 10.56 -31.05
C GLU A 661 40.16 11.14 -30.88
N HIS A 662 40.30 12.32 -30.26
CA HIS A 662 41.56 13.08 -30.28
C HIS A 662 42.27 13.20 -28.92
N ALA A 663 41.65 12.76 -27.82
CA ALA A 663 42.23 12.75 -26.46
C ALA A 663 42.71 11.34 -26.03
N VAL A 664 43.20 10.54 -27.00
CA VAL A 664 43.82 9.22 -26.80
C VAL A 664 45.34 9.34 -26.59
N GLU A 665 46.01 8.27 -26.16
CA GLU A 665 47.48 8.23 -26.06
C GLU A 665 48.12 8.63 -27.42
N ASP A 666 49.03 9.61 -27.42
CA ASP A 666 49.58 10.31 -28.61
C ASP A 666 48.60 11.16 -29.46
N GLY A 667 47.39 11.43 -28.97
CA GLY A 667 46.38 12.27 -29.62
C GLY A 667 46.63 13.79 -29.53
N LEU A 668 46.05 14.55 -30.48
CA LEU A 668 46.23 16.00 -30.61
C LEU A 668 45.69 16.82 -29.43
N LEU A 669 44.88 16.24 -28.54
CA LEU A 669 44.31 16.93 -27.38
C LEU A 669 44.95 16.54 -26.04
N VAL A 670 45.88 15.58 -26.01
CA VAL A 670 46.52 15.09 -24.78
C VAL A 670 47.13 16.22 -23.95
N GLY A 671 47.77 17.19 -24.61
CA GLY A 671 48.39 18.34 -23.95
C GLY A 671 47.41 19.29 -23.25
N ALA A 672 46.10 19.15 -23.47
CA ALA A 672 45.05 19.93 -22.84
C ALA A 672 44.27 19.16 -21.75
N MET A 673 44.64 17.92 -21.44
CA MET A 673 43.98 17.10 -20.43
C MET A 673 44.56 17.34 -19.02
N ASP A 674 43.72 17.17 -18.00
CA ASP A 674 44.08 17.15 -16.59
C ASP A 674 43.30 16.02 -15.90
N GLU A 675 43.99 15.06 -15.28
CA GLU A 675 43.38 13.87 -14.65
C GLU A 675 42.30 13.18 -15.53
N GLU A 676 42.64 12.90 -16.80
CA GLU A 676 41.75 12.30 -17.81
C GLU A 676 40.54 13.18 -18.24
N LYS A 677 40.47 14.42 -17.77
CA LYS A 677 39.40 15.36 -18.11
C LYS A 677 39.91 16.48 -18.99
N ILE A 678 39.07 16.87 -19.95
CA ILE A 678 39.29 18.03 -20.79
C ILE A 678 38.13 19.00 -20.58
N SER A 679 38.43 20.28 -20.40
CA SER A 679 37.42 21.32 -20.20
C SER A 679 37.72 22.51 -21.09
N LYS A 680 36.71 23.32 -21.43
CA LYS A 680 36.90 24.54 -22.22
C LYS A 680 38.05 25.42 -21.67
N ALA A 681 38.17 25.54 -20.35
CA ALA A 681 39.21 26.35 -19.73
C ALA A 681 40.61 25.78 -20.00
N LEU A 682 40.77 24.46 -19.89
CA LEU A 682 42.03 23.77 -20.16
C LEU A 682 42.42 23.87 -21.64
N VAL A 683 41.48 23.60 -22.55
CA VAL A 683 41.68 23.70 -24.01
C VAL A 683 42.07 25.13 -24.40
N THR A 684 41.37 26.13 -23.85
CA THR A 684 41.68 27.55 -24.12
C THR A 684 43.05 27.95 -23.58
N SER A 685 43.45 27.40 -22.43
CA SER A 685 44.78 27.62 -21.85
C SER A 685 45.87 27.00 -22.72
N ARG A 686 45.72 25.73 -23.11
CA ARG A 686 46.67 25.02 -23.97
C ARG A 686 46.79 25.69 -25.34
N LEU A 687 45.68 26.11 -25.95
CA LEU A 687 45.69 26.83 -27.22
C LEU A 687 46.52 28.12 -27.17
N ARG A 688 46.47 28.87 -26.05
CA ARG A 688 47.29 30.08 -25.87
C ARG A 688 48.77 29.76 -25.75
N VAL A 689 49.11 28.64 -25.10
CA VAL A 689 50.49 28.17 -24.95
C VAL A 689 51.03 27.67 -26.28
N ALA A 690 50.30 26.78 -26.96
CA ALA A 690 50.64 26.21 -28.25
C ALA A 690 50.92 27.28 -29.32
N LYS A 691 50.09 28.33 -29.38
CA LYS A 691 50.30 29.48 -30.28
C LYS A 691 51.53 30.34 -29.95
N ARG A 692 51.95 30.39 -28.68
CA ARG A 692 53.15 31.13 -28.26
C ARG A 692 54.43 30.34 -28.52
N GLU A 693 54.35 29.03 -28.38
CA GLU A 693 55.48 28.10 -28.56
C GLU A 693 55.73 27.77 -30.04
N GLY A 694 54.77 28.04 -30.93
CA GLY A 694 54.85 27.63 -32.32
C GLY A 694 54.72 26.11 -32.46
N SER A 695 53.83 25.50 -31.66
CA SER A 695 53.54 24.07 -31.67
C SER A 695 52.97 23.60 -33.01
N ASP A 696 52.78 22.28 -33.14
CA ASP A 696 52.25 21.62 -34.33
C ASP A 696 50.97 22.33 -34.84
N PRO A 697 50.90 22.74 -36.13
CA PRO A 697 49.70 23.31 -36.72
C PRO A 697 48.45 22.46 -36.50
N ASP A 698 48.58 21.13 -36.52
CA ASP A 698 47.46 20.20 -36.39
C ASP A 698 46.93 20.18 -34.94
N GLU A 699 47.80 20.31 -33.94
CA GLU A 699 47.41 20.49 -32.53
C GLU A 699 46.65 21.81 -32.35
N VAL A 700 47.15 22.90 -32.93
CA VAL A 700 46.49 24.21 -32.84
C VAL A 700 45.11 24.18 -33.49
N GLU A 701 44.98 23.54 -34.65
CA GLU A 701 43.69 23.40 -35.34
C GLU A 701 42.70 22.56 -34.53
N ALA A 702 43.13 21.44 -33.94
CA ALA A 702 42.29 20.59 -33.10
C ALA A 702 41.80 21.32 -31.84
N LEU A 703 42.69 22.07 -31.17
CA LEU A 703 42.33 22.88 -30.01
C LEU A 703 41.37 24.03 -30.39
N GLU A 704 41.54 24.66 -31.56
CA GLU A 704 40.59 25.66 -32.06
C GLU A 704 39.22 25.06 -32.38
N HIS A 705 39.18 23.86 -32.97
CA HIS A 705 37.96 23.15 -33.25
C HIS A 705 37.18 22.82 -31.97
N LEU A 706 37.87 22.24 -30.98
CA LEU A 706 37.24 21.90 -29.70
C LEU A 706 36.76 23.14 -28.93
N VAL A 707 37.47 24.27 -28.99
CA VAL A 707 36.97 25.55 -28.42
C VAL A 707 35.65 25.97 -29.08
N LYS A 708 35.53 25.85 -30.41
CA LYS A 708 34.29 26.15 -31.14
C LYS A 708 33.15 25.21 -30.73
N LEU A 709 33.41 23.90 -30.61
CA LEU A 709 32.42 22.94 -30.13
C LEU A 709 31.90 23.30 -28.73
N TYR A 710 32.81 23.63 -27.80
CA TYR A 710 32.42 24.11 -26.47
C TYR A 710 31.64 25.44 -26.49
N GLU A 711 31.89 26.33 -27.46
CA GLU A 711 31.09 27.56 -27.63
C GLU A 711 29.68 27.29 -28.12
N VAL A 712 29.52 26.35 -29.07
CA VAL A 712 28.22 25.89 -29.56
C VAL A 712 27.44 25.22 -28.43
N GLU A 713 28.07 24.29 -27.71
CA GLU A 713 27.47 23.58 -26.57
C GLU A 713 27.00 24.54 -25.47
N GLN A 714 27.86 25.49 -25.06
CA GLN A 714 27.49 26.49 -24.06
C GLN A 714 26.34 27.38 -24.51
N SER A 715 26.32 27.76 -25.79
CA SER A 715 25.26 28.58 -26.36
C SER A 715 23.93 27.82 -26.43
N ALA A 716 23.95 26.55 -26.83
CA ALA A 716 22.77 25.68 -26.85
C ALA A 716 22.23 25.43 -25.44
N LYS A 717 23.08 25.06 -24.48
CA LYS A 717 22.70 24.89 -23.06
C LYS A 717 22.14 26.18 -22.46
N LYS A 718 22.67 27.34 -22.84
CA LYS A 718 22.15 28.64 -22.42
C LYS A 718 20.76 28.92 -23.02
N ALA A 719 20.55 28.61 -24.30
CA ALA A 719 19.27 28.77 -24.97
C ALA A 719 18.18 27.90 -24.32
N VAL A 720 18.49 26.64 -23.98
CA VAL A 720 17.60 25.74 -23.22
C VAL A 720 17.22 26.36 -21.88
N LYS A 721 18.20 26.79 -21.07
CA LYS A 721 17.93 27.42 -19.76
C LYS A 721 17.07 28.67 -19.87
N GLN A 722 17.28 29.49 -20.90
CA GLN A 722 16.49 30.69 -21.13
C GLN A 722 15.06 30.37 -21.58
N ALA A 723 14.89 29.39 -22.47
CA ALA A 723 13.57 28.94 -22.92
C ALA A 723 12.77 28.32 -21.76
N GLN A 724 13.40 27.46 -20.94
CA GLN A 724 12.77 26.89 -19.75
C GLN A 724 12.33 27.98 -18.77
N ALA A 725 13.22 28.92 -18.43
CA ALA A 725 12.87 30.01 -17.50
C ALA A 725 11.74 30.91 -18.04
N ALA A 726 11.63 31.07 -19.36
CA ALA A 726 10.54 31.81 -19.98
C ALA A 726 9.21 31.06 -19.87
N ILE A 727 9.21 29.74 -20.11
CA ILE A 727 8.05 28.87 -19.95
C ILE A 727 7.62 28.82 -18.48
N ASP A 728 8.54 28.66 -17.54
CA ASP A 728 8.24 28.62 -16.10
C ASP A 728 7.56 29.92 -15.63
N LEU A 729 8.07 31.07 -16.07
CA LEU A 729 7.47 32.36 -15.76
C LEU A 729 6.09 32.53 -16.42
N ALA A 730 5.91 32.04 -17.64
CA ALA A 730 4.63 32.09 -18.35
C ALA A 730 3.58 31.17 -17.68
N ALA A 731 4.00 29.97 -17.28
CA ALA A 731 3.19 29.02 -16.52
C ALA A 731 2.75 29.64 -15.18
N LEU A 732 3.67 30.20 -14.39
CA LEU A 732 3.35 30.86 -13.12
C LEU A 732 2.31 31.98 -13.29
N LYS A 733 2.46 32.82 -14.34
CA LYS A 733 1.47 33.86 -14.64
C LYS A 733 0.12 33.26 -15.00
N LYS A 734 0.11 32.20 -15.80
CA LYS A 734 -1.12 31.55 -16.26
C LYS A 734 -1.96 31.02 -15.10
N TYR A 735 -1.36 30.52 -14.02
CA TYR A 735 -2.10 30.15 -12.80
C TYR A 735 -2.96 31.31 -12.25
N GLY A 736 -2.47 32.54 -12.31
CA GLY A 736 -3.22 33.73 -11.88
C GLY A 736 -4.40 34.10 -12.79
N ASP A 737 -4.39 33.61 -14.03
CA ASP A 737 -5.41 33.87 -15.05
C ASP A 737 -6.39 32.70 -15.24
N LEU A 738 -6.30 31.64 -14.43
CA LEU A 738 -7.19 30.48 -14.54
C LEU A 738 -8.59 30.83 -14.02
N MET A 739 -9.59 30.46 -14.82
CA MET A 739 -10.98 30.44 -14.38
C MET A 739 -11.30 29.09 -13.73
N GLU A 740 -12.38 29.02 -12.96
CA GLU A 740 -12.77 27.77 -12.30
C GLU A 740 -13.04 26.64 -13.30
N SER A 741 -13.63 26.96 -14.46
CA SER A 741 -13.81 26.02 -15.57
C SER A 741 -12.48 25.48 -16.11
N ASP A 742 -11.44 26.31 -16.14
CA ASP A 742 -10.11 25.91 -16.58
C ASP A 742 -9.48 24.95 -15.57
N VAL A 743 -9.60 25.27 -14.28
CA VAL A 743 -9.13 24.42 -13.17
C VAL A 743 -9.81 23.06 -13.21
N ARG A 744 -11.15 23.03 -13.31
CA ARG A 744 -11.90 21.76 -13.40
C ARG A 744 -11.45 20.94 -14.60
N THR A 745 -11.24 21.56 -15.76
CA THR A 745 -10.79 20.85 -16.96
C THR A 745 -9.37 20.28 -16.80
N LEU A 746 -8.44 21.06 -16.24
CA LEU A 746 -7.07 20.60 -15.95
C LEU A 746 -7.03 19.44 -14.95
N VAL A 747 -7.85 19.50 -13.90
CA VAL A 747 -7.85 18.48 -12.85
C VAL A 747 -8.63 17.24 -13.29
N LEU A 748 -9.84 17.40 -13.81
CA LEU A 748 -10.68 16.28 -14.17
C LEU A 748 -10.14 15.57 -15.41
N ASP A 749 -9.90 16.31 -16.49
CA ASP A 749 -9.60 15.71 -17.79
C ASP A 749 -8.08 15.47 -17.95
N ASP A 750 -7.26 16.50 -17.73
CA ASP A 750 -5.82 16.42 -18.02
C ASP A 750 -5.00 15.74 -16.92
N LYS A 751 -5.49 15.76 -15.67
CA LYS A 751 -4.84 15.11 -14.52
C LYS A 751 -5.49 13.76 -14.21
N TRP A 752 -6.72 13.73 -13.71
CA TRP A 752 -7.33 12.53 -13.13
C TRP A 752 -7.68 11.49 -14.20
N HIS A 753 -8.48 11.87 -15.22
CA HIS A 753 -8.87 10.97 -16.29
C HIS A 753 -7.64 10.49 -17.08
N ALA A 754 -6.77 11.41 -17.52
CA ALA A 754 -5.59 11.03 -18.30
C ALA A 754 -4.66 10.07 -17.53
N THR A 755 -4.44 10.31 -16.23
CA THR A 755 -3.61 9.43 -15.40
C THR A 755 -4.26 8.06 -15.21
N PHE A 756 -5.56 8.03 -14.90
CA PHE A 756 -6.28 6.77 -14.71
C PHE A 756 -6.36 5.96 -16.02
N ALA A 757 -6.72 6.59 -17.14
CA ALA A 757 -6.74 5.95 -18.45
C ALA A 757 -5.36 5.41 -18.87
N GLY A 758 -4.28 6.15 -18.55
CA GLY A 758 -2.92 5.67 -18.76
C GLY A 758 -2.59 4.43 -17.94
N ARG A 759 -3.03 4.38 -16.67
CA ARG A 759 -2.84 3.21 -15.78
C ARG A 759 -3.63 1.99 -16.25
N VAL A 760 -4.89 2.14 -16.63
CA VAL A 760 -5.68 1.03 -17.20
C VAL A 760 -5.09 0.55 -18.53
N GLY A 761 -4.61 1.48 -19.37
CA GLY A 761 -3.89 1.13 -20.59
C GLY A 761 -2.60 0.35 -20.34
N ALA A 762 -1.90 0.62 -19.23
CA ALA A 762 -0.71 -0.13 -18.84
C ALA A 762 -1.04 -1.58 -18.46
N GLU A 763 -2.19 -1.86 -17.84
CA GLU A 763 -2.64 -3.24 -17.57
C GLU A 763 -2.90 -4.02 -18.86
N VAL A 764 -3.55 -3.41 -19.85
CA VAL A 764 -3.74 -4.00 -21.19
C VAL A 764 -2.39 -4.30 -21.85
N ASN A 765 -1.44 -3.36 -21.77
CA ASN A 765 -0.09 -3.59 -22.29
C ASN A 765 0.63 -4.72 -21.52
N GLY A 766 0.43 -4.82 -20.20
CA GLY A 766 0.98 -5.89 -19.36
C GLY A 766 0.52 -7.28 -19.80
N LEU A 767 -0.79 -7.45 -20.05
CA LEU A 767 -1.36 -8.69 -20.59
C LEU A 767 -0.73 -9.07 -21.93
N THR A 768 -0.50 -8.07 -22.78
CA THR A 768 0.13 -8.28 -24.09
C THR A 768 1.57 -8.74 -23.94
N LEU A 769 2.35 -8.06 -23.10
CA LEU A 769 3.75 -8.40 -22.85
C LEU A 769 3.88 -9.80 -22.24
N ALA A 770 2.94 -10.22 -21.39
CA ALA A 770 2.90 -11.57 -20.84
C ALA A 770 2.68 -12.63 -21.94
N LEU A 771 1.73 -12.40 -22.87
CA LEU A 771 1.52 -13.27 -24.02
C LEU A 771 2.76 -13.34 -24.91
N VAL A 772 3.33 -12.17 -25.26
CA VAL A 772 4.54 -12.06 -26.08
C VAL A 772 5.69 -12.84 -25.46
N ALA A 773 5.98 -12.59 -24.17
CA ALA A 773 7.05 -13.27 -23.47
C ALA A 773 6.86 -14.79 -23.48
N ARG A 774 5.63 -15.27 -23.24
CA ARG A 774 5.36 -16.70 -23.23
C ARG A 774 5.50 -17.34 -24.62
N ILE A 775 5.01 -16.68 -25.67
CA ILE A 775 5.15 -17.20 -27.04
C ILE A 775 6.61 -17.17 -27.50
N GLN A 776 7.35 -16.11 -27.19
CA GLN A 776 8.77 -16.02 -27.50
C GLN A 776 9.58 -17.09 -26.77
N GLU A 777 9.27 -17.32 -25.50
CA GLU A 777 9.86 -18.40 -24.72
C GLU A 777 9.63 -19.76 -25.38
N LEU A 778 8.38 -20.10 -25.71
CA LEU A 778 8.03 -21.37 -26.35
C LEU A 778 8.67 -21.51 -27.75
N GLY A 779 8.64 -20.44 -28.53
CA GLY A 779 9.25 -20.37 -29.85
C GLY A 779 10.76 -20.59 -29.81
N SER A 780 11.48 -19.83 -28.97
CA SER A 780 12.92 -20.01 -28.80
C SER A 780 13.27 -21.39 -28.24
N ARG A 781 12.52 -21.87 -27.25
CA ARG A 781 12.77 -23.16 -26.58
C ARG A 781 12.75 -24.35 -27.54
N TYR A 782 11.85 -24.35 -28.53
CA TYR A 782 11.68 -25.46 -29.48
C TYR A 782 12.11 -25.11 -30.91
N SER A 783 12.84 -24.01 -31.09
CA SER A 783 13.30 -23.54 -32.41
C SER A 783 14.41 -24.39 -33.01
N ALA A 784 15.28 -24.97 -32.17
CA ALA A 784 16.40 -25.80 -32.60
C ALA A 784 16.25 -27.21 -32.02
N THR A 785 16.34 -28.21 -32.89
CA THR A 785 16.32 -29.61 -32.49
C THR A 785 17.66 -30.05 -31.93
N VAL A 786 17.66 -31.13 -31.14
CA VAL A 786 18.90 -31.76 -30.65
C VAL A 786 19.85 -32.09 -31.81
N GLU A 787 19.33 -32.60 -32.93
CA GLU A 787 20.14 -32.94 -34.11
C GLU A 787 20.79 -31.70 -34.75
N GLU A 788 20.06 -30.60 -34.86
CA GLU A 788 20.58 -29.33 -35.37
C GLU A 788 21.66 -28.76 -34.44
N LEU A 789 21.42 -28.79 -33.12
CA LEU A 789 22.41 -28.35 -32.13
C LEU A 789 23.68 -29.21 -32.17
N GLU A 790 23.56 -30.53 -32.34
CA GLU A 790 24.70 -31.43 -32.55
C GLU A 790 25.45 -31.14 -33.85
N ALA A 791 24.73 -30.76 -34.92
CA ALA A 791 25.35 -30.34 -36.18
C ALA A 791 26.11 -29.01 -36.02
N THR A 792 25.50 -28.00 -35.38
CA THR A 792 26.14 -26.71 -35.10
C THR A 792 27.34 -26.87 -34.16
N LEU A 793 27.27 -27.74 -33.16
CA LEU A 793 28.38 -28.05 -32.27
C LEU A 793 29.56 -28.64 -33.05
N ARG A 794 29.28 -29.60 -33.95
CA ARG A 794 30.31 -30.19 -34.82
C ARG A 794 30.94 -29.14 -35.73
N GLU A 795 30.14 -28.31 -36.39
CA GLU A 795 30.64 -27.26 -37.28
C GLU A 795 31.48 -26.20 -36.54
N THR A 796 30.98 -25.76 -35.38
CA THR A 796 31.70 -24.79 -34.54
C THR A 796 32.99 -25.39 -34.00
N GLY A 797 32.98 -26.67 -33.60
CA GLY A 797 34.18 -27.41 -33.21
C GLY A 797 35.24 -27.40 -34.31
N VAL A 798 34.87 -27.74 -35.54
CA VAL A 798 35.77 -27.68 -36.71
C VAL A 798 36.33 -26.27 -36.93
N ARG A 799 35.51 -25.23 -36.76
CA ARG A 799 35.94 -23.83 -36.91
C ARG A 799 36.93 -23.41 -35.82
N VAL A 800 36.69 -23.82 -34.57
CA VAL A 800 37.60 -23.56 -33.44
C VAL A 800 38.92 -24.30 -33.65
N ASP A 801 38.88 -25.57 -34.04
CA ASP A 801 40.09 -26.35 -34.36
C ASP A 801 40.91 -25.67 -35.46
N SER A 802 40.26 -25.20 -36.53
CA SER A 802 40.93 -24.44 -37.61
C SER A 802 41.59 -23.15 -37.13
N LEU A 803 40.98 -22.44 -36.17
CA LEU A 803 41.56 -21.23 -35.58
C LEU A 803 42.74 -21.55 -34.66
N LEU A 804 42.64 -22.61 -33.86
CA LEU A 804 43.73 -23.09 -32.99
C LEU A 804 44.96 -23.53 -33.81
N ASP A 805 44.73 -24.23 -34.93
CA ASP A 805 45.79 -24.60 -35.87
C ASP A 805 46.49 -23.37 -36.46
N LYS A 806 45.74 -22.32 -36.83
CA LYS A 806 46.32 -21.05 -37.30
C LYS A 806 47.15 -20.34 -36.22
N LEU A 807 46.84 -20.55 -34.95
CA LEU A 807 47.59 -20.03 -33.80
C LEU A 807 48.77 -20.93 -33.39
N GLY A 808 49.02 -22.03 -34.11
CA GLY A 808 50.13 -22.95 -33.85
C GLY A 808 49.86 -23.95 -32.72
N VAL A 809 48.62 -24.01 -32.21
CA VAL A 809 48.18 -25.00 -31.23
C VAL A 809 47.59 -26.18 -31.98
N ARG A 810 48.36 -27.25 -32.17
CA ARG A 810 47.84 -28.49 -32.78
C ARG A 810 46.84 -29.14 -31.84
N THR A 811 45.57 -29.11 -32.20
CA THR A 811 44.55 -29.98 -31.59
C THR A 811 44.79 -31.43 -32.04
N ARG A 812 44.58 -32.39 -31.14
CA ARG A 812 44.90 -33.81 -31.33
C ARG A 812 43.77 -34.60 -31.96
#